data_AF-A0A0E0PCY3-F1
#
_entry.id   AF-A0A0E0PCY3-F1
#
_cell.length_a   1.000
_cell.length_b   1.000
_cell.length_c   1.000
_cell.angle_alpha   90.00
_cell.angle_beta   90.00
_cell.angle_gamma   90.00
#
_symmetry.space_group_name_H-M   'P 1'
#
loop_
_entity.id
_entity.type
_entity.pdbx_description
1 polymer ?
#
loop_
_entity_poly.entity_id
_entity_poly.type
_entity_poly.pdbx_seq_one_letter_code
_entity_poly.pdbx_strand_id
1 'polypeptide(L)'
;MGIVGNVTVRKSSKKLMPNEGEVLNDKMVNFGKKLMADQVEEWKGYYINYKLMKKMLKQYVQQTQLGGKDREQVLKEFSRILDEQIERIVLFLLQQQGHLANRIEELGEQRAALLEQHDISQVFQLREAYREVGRDLIKLLRFVDMNATGIRKILKKFDKRFGYRFTDYYVTTRANHPYSQLQQVFKQVGIVAVVGALSRNLAYLQDHEGSVLSIYDHPSVTLKDPIIDQVNHAVQKLTHATSFLQFLGQHALIIQEDVQSGSEDLVDDQSYHFMSLILNLVNTFLYMVNTYIIVPTADDYAVSLGAAATVCGVIIGSMAVAQVFSSVYFSAWSNRSYFRPLVFSSIMLFAGNLLYALAYDLNSLTVLLIGRLLCGLGSARAVNRRYISDCVPLKIRLQASAGFVSASALGMACGPALAGLLQTRFKIYSLTFDQSTLPGWVMCIAWLVYLLWLWISFKEPGHFAKSSDTAQPAESGHQVNANLEEGLAQPLLTGSEEGQDQNAEDNDDNEEESKNSHGPATSISSAYKLLTPSVKVQLLIYFMLKYAMEILLSESSVITTYYFNWSTSAVAIFLAILGCTVLPVNAIVGSYITNLFEDRQILVASEIMVLIGIIMSFRYTPHYSVPQYVLSALITFVFAEVLEGVNLSLLSRVMSSRLARGTYNGGLLSTEAGTLARVVADATITAAGYLGPDLLLNITLLPPLVICIASLVATFCTYNTLY
;
A
#
# COMPACT_ATOMS: atom_id res chain seq x y z
N MET A 1 41.59 57.36 25.64
CA MET A 1 40.16 57.16 25.36
C MET A 1 39.98 57.29 23.85
N GLY A 2 39.65 56.18 23.15
CA GLY A 2 39.33 56.04 21.70
C GLY A 2 40.48 56.35 20.72
N ILE A 3 41.22 55.41 20.11
CA ILE A 3 40.89 54.31 19.17
C ILE A 3 40.10 54.78 17.93
N VAL A 4 40.84 55.02 16.84
CA VAL A 4 40.35 54.93 15.45
C VAL A 4 41.28 53.95 14.74
N GLY A 5 40.73 52.81 14.31
CA GLY A 5 41.44 51.72 13.64
C GLY A 5 41.53 51.95 12.12
N ASN A 6 42.75 51.77 11.59
CA ASN A 6 43.03 51.74 10.16
C ASN A 6 42.61 50.40 9.55
N VAL A 7 41.90 50.47 8.42
CA VAL A 7 41.44 49.35 7.61
C VAL A 7 42.57 48.90 6.68
N THR A 8 43.01 47.64 6.83
CA THR A 8 44.00 47.00 5.95
C THR A 8 43.30 46.11 4.93
N VAL A 9 43.49 46.42 3.65
CA VAL A 9 42.99 45.67 2.48
C VAL A 9 43.70 44.31 2.37
N ARG A 10 42.95 43.20 2.50
CA ARG A 10 43.42 41.84 2.20
C ARG A 10 42.98 41.42 0.78
N LYS A 11 43.96 41.12 -0.07
CA LYS A 11 43.80 40.41 -1.35
C LYS A 11 43.17 39.02 -1.11
N SER A 12 42.04 38.75 -1.74
CA SER A 12 41.44 37.41 -1.80
C SER A 12 41.85 36.72 -3.10
N SER A 13 42.65 35.66 -2.98
CA SER A 13 43.00 34.75 -4.08
C SER A 13 41.75 33.96 -4.48
N LYS A 14 41.26 34.16 -5.71
CA LYS A 14 40.25 33.31 -6.35
C LYS A 14 40.80 31.89 -6.47
N LYS A 15 40.40 31.01 -5.53
CA LYS A 15 40.53 29.56 -5.67
C LYS A 15 39.31 29.12 -6.48
N LEU A 16 39.51 28.86 -7.78
CA LEU A 16 38.50 28.25 -8.64
C LEU A 16 38.03 26.95 -7.95
N MET A 17 36.72 26.83 -7.70
CA MET A 17 36.13 25.56 -7.29
C MET A 17 36.29 24.55 -8.43
N PRO A 18 36.67 23.29 -8.15
CA PRO A 18 36.72 22.25 -9.18
C PRO A 18 35.30 21.97 -9.67
N ASN A 19 35.15 21.82 -10.99
CA ASN A 19 33.91 21.45 -11.66
C ASN A 19 33.35 20.15 -11.04
N GLU A 20 32.05 20.08 -10.76
CA GLU A 20 31.41 18.92 -10.10
C GLU A 20 31.63 17.59 -10.84
N GLY A 21 31.95 17.64 -12.14
CA GLY A 21 32.38 16.51 -12.95
C GLY A 21 33.72 15.88 -12.54
N GLU A 22 34.66 16.65 -11.96
CA GLU A 22 35.95 16.14 -11.47
C GLU A 22 35.82 15.48 -10.10
N VAL A 23 34.99 16.03 -9.20
CA VAL A 23 34.78 15.51 -7.84
C VAL A 23 34.08 14.13 -7.87
N LEU A 24 33.16 13.92 -8.80
CA LEU A 24 32.51 12.62 -9.03
C LEU A 24 33.43 11.60 -9.70
N ASN A 25 34.34 12.05 -10.57
CA ASN A 25 35.37 11.18 -11.13
C ASN A 25 36.33 10.71 -10.04
N ASP A 26 36.70 11.58 -9.09
CA ASP A 26 37.69 11.25 -8.05
C ASP A 26 37.16 10.19 -7.06
N LYS A 27 35.88 10.24 -6.66
CA LYS A 27 35.22 9.16 -5.88
C LYS A 27 35.05 7.85 -6.67
N MET A 28 35.00 7.90 -8.00
CA MET A 28 34.91 6.72 -8.88
C MET A 28 36.28 6.09 -9.21
N VAL A 29 37.37 6.84 -9.09
CA VAL A 29 38.73 6.41 -9.46
C VAL A 29 39.39 5.58 -8.34
N ASN A 30 39.01 5.78 -7.08
CA ASN A 30 39.62 5.08 -5.93
C ASN A 30 39.01 3.72 -5.54
N PHE A 31 37.85 3.32 -6.08
CA PHE A 31 37.24 2.04 -5.68
C PHE A 31 38.07 0.81 -6.07
N GLY A 32 38.73 0.83 -7.23
CA GLY A 32 39.59 -0.30 -7.63
C GLY A 32 40.80 -0.47 -6.71
N LYS A 33 41.38 0.64 -6.21
CA LYS A 33 42.48 0.62 -5.25
C LYS A 33 42.00 0.19 -3.86
N LYS A 34 40.83 0.69 -3.43
CA LYS A 34 40.17 0.30 -2.18
C LYS A 34 39.79 -1.19 -2.16
N LEU A 35 39.25 -1.71 -3.26
CA LEU A 35 38.94 -3.13 -3.43
C LEU A 35 40.20 -3.99 -3.27
N MET A 36 41.35 -3.57 -3.83
CA MET A 36 42.60 -4.32 -3.69
C MET A 36 43.24 -4.19 -2.30
N ALA A 37 43.02 -3.08 -1.60
CA ALA A 37 43.55 -2.85 -0.25
C ALA A 37 42.71 -3.54 0.85
N ASP A 38 41.40 -3.69 0.63
CA ASP A 38 40.45 -4.28 1.59
C ASP A 38 40.15 -5.76 1.31
N GLN A 39 40.89 -6.39 0.39
CA GLN A 39 40.76 -7.81 0.03
C GLN A 39 41.39 -8.71 1.10
N VAL A 40 40.68 -9.76 1.49
CA VAL A 40 41.28 -10.86 2.27
C VAL A 40 42.20 -11.65 1.34
N GLU A 41 43.48 -11.80 1.70
CA GLU A 41 44.50 -12.40 0.83
C GLU A 41 44.13 -13.83 0.39
N GLU A 42 43.58 -14.62 1.30
CA GLU A 42 43.11 -16.00 1.06
C GLU A 42 41.97 -16.08 0.03
N TRP A 43 41.13 -15.04 -0.05
CA TRP A 43 39.90 -15.06 -0.86
C TRP A 43 40.01 -14.26 -2.15
N LYS A 44 41.23 -13.77 -2.48
CA LYS A 44 41.50 -12.88 -3.61
C LYS A 44 40.93 -13.37 -4.94
N GLY A 45 40.93 -14.69 -5.18
CA GLY A 45 40.40 -15.32 -6.39
C GLY A 45 38.88 -15.28 -6.54
N TYR A 46 38.15 -15.07 -5.45
CA TYR A 46 36.68 -15.11 -5.42
C TYR A 46 36.03 -13.73 -5.48
N TYR A 47 36.81 -12.64 -5.34
CA TYR A 47 36.29 -11.30 -5.54
C TYR A 47 35.97 -11.01 -7.01
N ILE A 48 35.04 -10.08 -7.24
CA ILE A 48 34.73 -9.56 -8.58
C ILE A 48 35.98 -8.95 -9.21
N ASN A 49 36.33 -9.40 -10.42
CA ASN A 49 37.46 -8.83 -11.16
C ASN A 49 37.09 -7.50 -11.82
N TYR A 50 36.96 -6.47 -10.99
CA TYR A 50 36.52 -5.13 -11.41
C TYR A 50 37.46 -4.50 -12.45
N LYS A 51 38.76 -4.82 -12.41
CA LYS A 51 39.77 -4.33 -13.38
C LYS A 51 39.55 -4.93 -14.76
N LEU A 52 39.32 -6.25 -14.85
CA LEU A 52 38.97 -6.94 -16.09
C LEU A 52 37.68 -6.37 -16.67
N MET A 53 36.62 -6.29 -15.88
CA MET A 53 35.33 -5.77 -16.31
C MET A 53 35.43 -4.33 -16.86
N LYS A 54 36.21 -3.47 -16.20
CA LYS A 54 36.46 -2.10 -16.67
C LYS A 54 37.25 -2.06 -17.98
N LYS A 55 38.21 -2.97 -18.20
CA LYS A 55 38.99 -3.06 -19.44
C LYS A 55 38.10 -3.50 -20.60
N MET A 56 37.26 -4.50 -20.38
CA MET A 56 36.30 -4.97 -21.37
C MET A 56 35.31 -3.89 -21.76
N LEU A 57 34.77 -3.16 -20.79
CA LEU A 57 33.86 -2.05 -21.04
C LEU A 57 34.50 -0.96 -21.93
N LYS A 58 35.80 -0.70 -21.79
CA LYS A 58 36.52 0.24 -22.68
C LYS A 58 36.69 -0.32 -24.10
N GLN A 59 36.99 -1.61 -24.23
CA GLN A 59 37.14 -2.27 -25.53
C GLN A 59 35.81 -2.31 -26.30
N TYR A 60 34.70 -2.59 -25.62
CA TYR A 60 33.37 -2.57 -26.24
C TYR A 60 32.96 -1.18 -26.70
N VAL A 61 33.27 -0.12 -25.94
CA VAL A 61 33.04 1.27 -26.39
C VAL A 61 33.83 1.57 -27.67
N GLN A 62 35.11 1.18 -27.75
CA GLN A 62 35.92 1.36 -28.96
C GLN A 62 35.37 0.59 -30.16
N GLN A 63 34.94 -0.67 -29.96
CA GLN A 63 34.38 -1.51 -31.03
C GLN A 63 33.01 -1.02 -31.53
N THR A 64 32.18 -0.44 -30.65
CA THR A 64 30.86 0.11 -31.00
C THR A 64 30.98 1.42 -31.78
N GLN A 65 32.01 2.23 -31.50
CA GLN A 65 32.30 3.47 -32.24
C GLN A 65 32.86 3.22 -33.65
N LEU A 66 33.49 2.07 -33.88
CA LEU A 66 34.07 1.68 -35.17
C LEU A 66 33.10 0.88 -36.06
N GLY A 67 31.80 0.84 -35.71
CA GLY A 67 30.76 0.19 -36.53
C GLY A 67 30.83 -1.34 -36.61
N GLY A 68 31.61 -2.00 -35.75
CA GLY A 68 32.01 -3.40 -35.96
C GLY A 68 31.21 -4.49 -35.22
N LYS A 69 30.35 -4.17 -34.26
CA LYS A 69 29.56 -5.19 -33.52
C LYS A 69 28.15 -4.73 -33.23
N ASP A 70 27.22 -5.66 -33.41
CA ASP A 70 25.81 -5.48 -33.10
C ASP A 70 25.61 -5.26 -31.60
N ARG A 71 24.77 -4.30 -31.26
CA ARG A 71 24.60 -3.80 -29.87
C ARG A 71 24.13 -4.90 -28.92
N GLU A 72 23.29 -5.81 -29.40
CA GLU A 72 22.78 -6.95 -28.65
C GLU A 72 23.87 -7.97 -28.29
N GLN A 73 24.86 -8.15 -29.16
CA GLN A 73 25.97 -9.07 -28.90
C GLN A 73 26.86 -8.58 -27.75
N VAL A 74 27.05 -7.27 -27.62
CA VAL A 74 27.80 -6.66 -26.52
C VAL A 74 27.08 -6.84 -25.18
N LEU A 75 25.75 -6.67 -25.17
CA LEU A 75 24.91 -6.87 -23.98
C LEU A 75 24.92 -8.33 -23.53
N LYS A 76 24.78 -9.26 -24.48
CA LYS A 76 24.80 -10.71 -24.22
C LYS A 76 26.16 -11.19 -23.70
N GLU A 77 27.25 -10.70 -24.29
CA GLU A 77 28.59 -11.11 -23.85
C GLU A 77 28.96 -10.50 -22.50
N PHE A 78 28.61 -9.23 -22.25
CA PHE A 78 28.85 -8.61 -20.95
C PHE A 78 28.01 -9.25 -19.83
N SER A 79 26.74 -9.57 -20.10
CA SER A 79 25.88 -10.27 -19.14
C SER A 79 26.40 -11.68 -18.83
N ARG A 80 26.84 -12.44 -19.82
CA ARG A 80 27.46 -13.77 -19.64
C ARG A 80 28.66 -13.72 -18.70
N ILE A 81 29.56 -12.77 -18.90
CA ILE A 81 30.76 -12.63 -18.07
C ILE A 81 30.42 -12.14 -16.67
N LEU A 82 29.44 -11.25 -16.53
CA LEU A 82 28.96 -10.82 -15.22
C LEU A 82 28.31 -11.97 -14.47
N ASP A 83 27.51 -12.81 -15.15
CA ASP A 83 26.90 -14.02 -14.61
C ASP A 83 27.99 -14.99 -14.10
N GLU A 84 29.05 -15.26 -14.87
CA GLU A 84 30.19 -16.10 -14.44
C GLU A 84 30.90 -15.56 -13.19
N GLN A 85 31.09 -14.23 -13.10
CA GLN A 85 31.69 -13.63 -11.90
C GLN A 85 30.78 -13.78 -10.68
N ILE A 86 29.47 -13.62 -10.85
CA ILE A 86 28.48 -13.72 -9.77
C ILE A 86 28.36 -15.17 -9.30
N GLU A 87 28.30 -16.13 -10.21
CA GLU A 87 28.28 -17.55 -9.90
C GLU A 87 29.49 -17.95 -9.04
N ARG A 88 30.70 -17.52 -9.42
CA ARG A 88 31.91 -17.78 -8.62
C ARG A 88 31.84 -17.21 -7.20
N ILE A 89 31.30 -15.99 -7.06
CA ILE A 89 31.11 -15.35 -5.75
C ILE A 89 30.12 -16.15 -4.90
N VAL A 90 29.04 -16.60 -5.51
CA VAL A 90 27.94 -17.31 -4.84
C VAL A 90 28.37 -18.71 -4.41
N LEU A 91 29.02 -19.48 -5.27
CA LEU A 91 29.53 -20.80 -4.92
C LEU A 91 30.49 -20.74 -3.74
N PHE A 92 31.38 -19.75 -3.72
CA PHE A 92 32.27 -19.51 -2.60
C PHE A 92 31.51 -19.11 -1.32
N LEU A 93 30.51 -18.24 -1.44
CA LEU A 93 29.65 -17.84 -0.31
C LEU A 93 28.95 -19.06 0.32
N LEU A 94 28.32 -19.90 -0.50
CA LEU A 94 27.63 -21.12 -0.03
C LEU A 94 28.60 -22.09 0.65
N GLN A 95 29.80 -22.28 0.09
CA GLN A 95 30.82 -23.13 0.68
C GLN A 95 31.24 -22.61 2.07
N GLN A 96 31.49 -21.30 2.20
CA GLN A 96 31.87 -20.70 3.49
C GLN A 96 30.73 -20.73 4.50
N GLN A 97 29.47 -20.54 4.06
CA GLN A 97 28.30 -20.73 4.92
C GLN A 97 28.20 -22.17 5.44
N GLY A 98 28.43 -23.17 4.59
CA GLY A 98 28.47 -24.57 4.99
C GLY A 98 29.56 -24.87 6.02
N HIS A 99 30.77 -24.34 5.82
CA HIS A 99 31.86 -24.49 6.79
C HIS A 99 31.54 -23.85 8.15
N LEU A 100 30.95 -22.65 8.17
CA LEU A 100 30.54 -21.99 9.40
C LEU A 100 29.40 -22.73 10.10
N ALA A 101 28.42 -23.22 9.34
CA ALA A 101 27.30 -23.99 9.88
C ALA A 101 27.78 -25.30 10.53
N ASN A 102 28.63 -26.06 9.85
CA ASN A 102 29.21 -27.30 10.39
C ASN A 102 30.02 -27.03 11.66
N ARG A 103 30.82 -25.96 11.69
CA ARG A 103 31.60 -25.59 12.88
C ARG A 103 30.70 -25.17 14.06
N ILE A 104 29.56 -24.51 13.80
CA ILE A 104 28.57 -24.19 14.85
C ILE A 104 27.90 -25.46 15.37
N GLU A 105 27.62 -26.42 14.49
CA GLU A 105 27.02 -27.71 14.86
C GLU A 105 27.96 -28.54 15.73
N GLU A 106 29.22 -28.70 15.33
CA GLU A 106 30.27 -29.37 16.13
C GLU A 106 30.45 -28.73 17.51
N LEU A 107 30.50 -27.39 17.59
CA LEU A 107 30.55 -26.66 18.87
C LEU A 107 29.25 -26.82 19.66
N GLY A 108 28.12 -27.07 18.99
CA GLY A 108 26.83 -27.36 19.60
C GLY A 108 26.81 -28.73 20.29
N GLU A 109 27.40 -29.74 19.64
CA GLU A 109 27.58 -31.08 20.21
C GLU A 109 28.55 -31.07 21.40
N GLN A 110 29.67 -30.37 21.28
CA GLN A 110 30.61 -30.18 22.39
C GLN A 110 29.93 -29.49 23.59
N ARG A 111 29.09 -28.49 23.33
CA ARG A 111 28.28 -27.85 24.38
C ARG A 111 27.32 -28.84 25.04
N ALA A 112 26.65 -29.69 24.28
CA ALA A 112 25.72 -30.68 24.80
C ALA A 112 26.44 -31.68 25.72
N ALA A 113 27.64 -32.14 25.33
CA ALA A 113 28.47 -33.01 26.16
C ALA A 113 28.98 -32.33 27.45
N LEU A 114 29.30 -31.03 27.38
CA LEU A 114 29.78 -30.26 28.54
C LEU A 114 28.72 -30.03 29.63
N LEU A 115 27.44 -30.02 29.26
CA LEU A 115 26.32 -29.91 30.22
C LEU A 115 26.26 -31.11 31.19
N GLU A 116 26.89 -32.23 30.85
CA GLU A 116 26.96 -33.41 31.71
C GLU A 116 28.13 -33.37 32.71
N GLN A 117 29.21 -32.62 32.44
CA GLN A 117 30.48 -32.71 33.20
C GLN A 117 30.93 -31.43 33.95
N HIS A 118 30.25 -30.28 33.79
CA HIS A 118 30.43 -29.06 34.60
C HIS A 118 31.89 -28.59 34.84
N ASP A 119 32.71 -28.53 33.78
CA ASP A 119 34.07 -27.96 33.84
C ASP A 119 34.10 -26.51 33.32
N ILE A 120 34.45 -25.57 34.20
CA ILE A 120 34.45 -24.11 33.95
C ILE A 120 35.53 -23.73 32.91
N SER A 121 36.66 -24.43 32.88
CA SER A 121 37.76 -24.15 31.93
C SER A 121 37.33 -24.40 30.48
N GLN A 122 36.50 -25.43 30.28
CA GLN A 122 36.01 -25.85 28.97
C GLN A 122 34.92 -24.91 28.43
N VAL A 123 34.13 -24.27 29.31
CA VAL A 123 33.14 -23.25 28.92
C VAL A 123 33.81 -22.00 28.35
N PHE A 124 34.93 -21.55 28.93
CA PHE A 124 35.68 -20.40 28.40
C PHE A 124 36.29 -20.70 27.03
N GLN A 125 36.86 -21.89 26.85
CA GLN A 125 37.40 -22.34 25.57
C GLN A 125 36.32 -22.43 24.48
N LEU A 126 35.15 -22.98 24.83
CA LEU A 126 34.00 -23.07 23.93
C LEU A 126 33.48 -21.69 23.53
N ARG A 127 33.41 -20.75 24.47
CA ARG A 127 33.01 -19.36 24.20
C ARG A 127 33.98 -18.69 23.23
N GLU A 128 35.29 -18.84 23.43
CA GLU A 128 36.27 -18.26 22.51
C GLU A 128 36.20 -18.93 21.12
N ALA A 129 35.91 -20.23 21.05
CA ALA A 129 35.67 -20.92 19.77
C ALA A 129 34.44 -20.37 19.02
N TYR A 130 33.32 -20.10 19.71
CA TYR A 130 32.18 -19.40 19.11
C TYR A 130 32.53 -17.97 18.68
N ARG A 131 33.37 -17.27 19.45
CA ARG A 131 33.85 -15.92 19.08
C ARG A 131 34.70 -15.95 17.81
N GLU A 132 35.54 -16.97 17.62
CA GLU A 132 36.27 -17.17 16.37
C GLU A 132 35.34 -17.34 15.18
N VAL A 133 34.30 -18.16 15.31
CA VAL A 133 33.25 -18.31 14.28
C VAL A 133 32.60 -16.95 13.97
N GLY A 134 32.32 -16.13 14.99
CA GLY A 134 31.82 -14.78 14.81
C GLY A 134 32.77 -13.86 14.04
N ARG A 135 34.08 -13.93 14.30
CA ARG A 135 35.10 -13.17 13.55
C ARG A 135 35.15 -13.61 12.08
N ASP A 136 35.08 -14.91 11.81
CA ASP A 136 35.08 -15.45 10.45
C ASP A 136 33.79 -15.10 9.70
N LEU A 137 32.65 -15.07 10.39
CA LEU A 137 31.39 -14.56 9.84
C LEU A 137 31.48 -13.08 9.48
N ILE A 138 32.12 -12.23 10.30
CA ILE A 138 32.36 -10.82 9.96
C ILE A 138 33.24 -10.69 8.71
N LYS A 139 34.28 -11.52 8.56
CA LYS A 139 35.09 -11.56 7.34
C LYS A 139 34.21 -11.89 6.12
N LEU A 140 33.34 -12.90 6.24
CA LEU A 140 32.41 -13.29 5.17
C LEU A 140 31.42 -12.18 4.81
N LEU A 141 30.83 -11.51 5.81
CA LEU A 141 29.94 -10.37 5.60
C LEU A 141 30.65 -9.22 4.84
N ARG A 142 31.91 -8.95 5.19
CA ARG A 142 32.73 -7.95 4.47
C ARG A 142 33.01 -8.37 3.03
N PHE A 143 33.24 -9.65 2.77
CA PHE A 143 33.39 -10.19 1.41
C PHE A 143 32.13 -9.96 0.57
N VAL A 144 30.94 -10.25 1.12
CA VAL A 144 29.67 -10.03 0.41
C VAL A 144 29.42 -8.54 0.15
N ASP A 145 29.64 -7.66 1.14
CA ASP A 145 29.48 -6.20 1.00
C ASP A 145 30.35 -5.65 -0.13
N MET A 146 31.61 -6.09 -0.19
CA MET A 146 32.57 -5.65 -1.19
C MET A 146 32.18 -6.08 -2.61
N ASN A 147 31.75 -7.33 -2.77
CA ASN A 147 31.32 -7.88 -4.05
C ASN A 147 30.01 -7.27 -4.54
N ALA A 148 29.00 -7.14 -3.67
CA ALA A 148 27.75 -6.46 -3.99
C ALA A 148 27.98 -5.00 -4.42
N THR A 149 28.88 -4.29 -3.72
CA THR A 149 29.29 -2.93 -4.11
C THR A 149 30.02 -2.91 -5.46
N GLY A 150 30.88 -3.88 -5.73
CA GLY A 150 31.59 -4.01 -7.00
C GLY A 150 30.65 -4.26 -8.19
N ILE A 151 29.67 -5.15 -8.02
CA ILE A 151 28.62 -5.43 -9.01
C ILE A 151 27.82 -4.15 -9.29
N ARG A 152 27.38 -3.42 -8.26
CA ARG A 152 26.67 -2.14 -8.45
C ARG A 152 27.49 -1.15 -9.26
N LYS A 153 28.77 -0.99 -8.92
CA LYS A 153 29.63 0.01 -9.55
C LYS A 153 29.94 -0.33 -11.00
N ILE A 154 30.02 -1.62 -11.35
CA ILE A 154 30.26 -2.00 -12.74
C ILE A 154 29.00 -1.82 -13.59
N LEU A 155 27.83 -2.18 -13.06
CA LEU A 155 26.53 -1.94 -13.69
C LEU A 155 26.29 -0.45 -13.94
N LYS A 156 26.44 0.40 -12.93
CA LYS A 156 26.35 1.87 -13.08
C LYS A 156 27.35 2.44 -14.09
N LYS A 157 28.54 1.84 -14.20
CA LYS A 157 29.57 2.27 -15.16
C LYS A 157 29.19 1.88 -16.59
N PHE A 158 28.51 0.75 -16.75
CA PHE A 158 27.97 0.32 -18.03
C PHE A 158 26.94 1.34 -18.53
N ASP A 159 25.92 1.63 -17.72
CA ASP A 159 24.85 2.59 -18.07
C ASP A 159 25.42 3.97 -18.42
N LYS A 160 26.37 4.49 -17.63
CA LYS A 160 26.99 5.80 -17.88
C LYS A 160 27.75 5.87 -19.23
N ARG A 161 28.27 4.75 -19.73
CA ARG A 161 29.09 4.71 -20.96
C ARG A 161 28.29 4.46 -22.23
N PHE A 162 27.19 3.71 -22.10
CA PHE A 162 26.37 3.33 -23.26
C PHE A 162 25.03 4.08 -23.30
N GLY A 163 24.67 4.84 -22.24
CA GLY A 163 23.43 5.62 -22.18
C GLY A 163 22.17 4.79 -21.99
N TYR A 164 22.30 3.47 -21.77
CA TYR A 164 21.17 2.54 -21.66
C TYR A 164 20.86 2.18 -20.21
N ARG A 165 19.61 1.73 -19.97
CA ARG A 165 19.12 1.12 -18.73
C ARG A 165 19.53 -0.36 -18.63
N PHE A 166 20.82 -0.68 -18.81
CA PHE A 166 21.28 -2.08 -18.77
C PHE A 166 21.21 -2.65 -17.36
N THR A 167 21.52 -1.85 -16.33
CA THR A 167 21.33 -2.27 -14.93
C THR A 167 19.90 -2.75 -14.69
N ASP A 168 18.92 -2.03 -15.20
CA ASP A 168 17.50 -2.35 -15.02
C ASP A 168 17.13 -3.66 -15.74
N TYR A 169 17.53 -3.82 -17.00
CA TYR A 169 17.33 -5.05 -17.76
C TYR A 169 18.01 -6.27 -17.12
N TYR A 170 19.26 -6.12 -16.70
CA TYR A 170 20.05 -7.22 -16.14
C TYR A 170 19.50 -7.66 -14.77
N VAL A 171 19.18 -6.70 -13.90
CA VAL A 171 18.65 -7.01 -12.57
C VAL A 171 17.23 -7.57 -12.66
N THR A 172 16.35 -7.06 -13.52
CA THR A 172 14.97 -7.59 -13.67
C THR A 172 14.96 -9.02 -14.20
N THR A 173 15.71 -9.27 -15.27
CA THR A 173 15.78 -10.61 -15.90
C THR A 173 16.39 -11.66 -14.97
N ARG A 174 17.27 -11.24 -14.05
CA ARG A 174 17.98 -12.13 -13.11
C ARG A 174 17.42 -12.10 -11.69
N ALA A 175 16.55 -11.17 -11.30
CA ALA A 175 15.95 -11.17 -9.95
C ALA A 175 14.83 -12.21 -9.82
N ASN A 176 14.11 -12.50 -10.92
CA ASN A 176 12.91 -13.33 -10.93
C ASN A 176 13.11 -14.72 -11.56
N HIS A 177 14.30 -15.02 -12.11
CA HIS A 177 14.54 -16.31 -12.77
C HIS A 177 14.94 -17.39 -11.74
N PRO A 178 14.31 -18.59 -11.76
CA PRO A 178 14.51 -19.63 -10.74
C PRO A 178 15.95 -20.18 -10.65
N TYR A 179 16.74 -20.03 -11.72
CA TYR A 179 18.15 -20.44 -11.78
C TYR A 179 19.15 -19.28 -11.55
N SER A 180 18.67 -18.09 -11.17
CA SER A 180 19.55 -16.93 -11.04
C SER A 180 20.27 -16.89 -9.69
N GLN A 181 21.59 -17.06 -9.75
CA GLN A 181 22.51 -16.97 -8.61
C GLN A 181 22.58 -15.55 -8.01
N LEU A 182 22.13 -14.54 -8.76
CA LEU A 182 22.07 -13.15 -8.31
C LEU A 182 21.23 -13.02 -7.03
N GLN A 183 20.16 -13.81 -6.91
CA GLN A 183 19.28 -13.79 -5.74
C GLN A 183 19.99 -14.31 -4.48
N GLN A 184 20.98 -15.20 -4.59
CA GLN A 184 21.70 -15.73 -3.42
C GLN A 184 22.70 -14.74 -2.83
N VAL A 185 23.26 -13.85 -3.65
CA VAL A 185 24.06 -12.70 -3.17
C VAL A 185 23.17 -11.70 -2.40
N PHE A 186 21.88 -11.64 -2.74
CA PHE A 186 20.96 -10.61 -2.23
C PHE A 186 19.99 -11.08 -1.14
N LYS A 187 19.53 -12.33 -1.16
CA LYS A 187 18.70 -12.95 -0.12
C LYS A 187 19.60 -13.65 0.89
N GLN A 188 19.85 -12.96 2.00
CA GLN A 188 20.78 -13.38 3.05
C GLN A 188 20.23 -14.47 3.99
N VAL A 189 19.29 -15.32 3.56
CA VAL A 189 18.58 -16.26 4.45
C VAL A 189 19.54 -17.18 5.19
N GLY A 190 20.56 -17.72 4.49
CA GLY A 190 21.59 -18.56 5.11
C GLY A 190 22.49 -17.81 6.10
N ILE A 191 22.85 -16.55 5.81
CA ILE A 191 23.68 -15.73 6.71
C ILE A 191 22.89 -15.42 7.99
N VAL A 192 21.62 -15.05 7.87
CA VAL A 192 20.75 -14.73 9.01
C VAL A 192 20.54 -15.95 9.90
N ALA A 193 20.42 -17.15 9.32
CA ALA A 193 20.33 -18.39 10.09
C ALA A 193 21.61 -18.67 10.89
N VAL A 194 22.79 -18.51 10.28
CA VAL A 194 24.10 -18.66 10.96
C VAL A 194 24.27 -17.62 12.07
N VAL A 195 23.90 -16.36 11.81
CA VAL A 195 23.91 -15.29 12.83
C VAL A 195 22.99 -15.65 13.99
N GLY A 196 21.77 -16.09 13.71
CA GLY A 196 20.79 -16.47 14.74
C GLY A 196 21.24 -17.67 15.58
N ALA A 197 21.86 -18.68 14.95
CA ALA A 197 22.42 -19.82 15.66
C ALA A 197 23.59 -19.40 16.57
N LEU A 198 24.52 -18.59 16.05
CA LEU A 198 25.66 -18.06 16.80
C LEU A 198 25.20 -17.20 17.99
N SER A 199 24.30 -16.23 17.77
CA SER A 199 23.79 -15.35 18.83
C SER A 199 23.07 -16.12 19.92
N ARG A 200 22.28 -17.14 19.56
CA ARG A 200 21.59 -18.00 20.53
C ARG A 200 22.58 -18.81 21.37
N ASN A 201 23.60 -19.37 20.74
CA ASN A 201 24.59 -20.18 21.44
C ASN A 201 25.48 -19.36 22.37
N LEU A 202 25.90 -18.16 21.96
CA LEU A 202 26.66 -17.23 22.81
C LEU A 202 25.82 -16.69 23.97
N ALA A 203 24.54 -16.35 23.74
CA ALA A 203 23.63 -15.90 24.80
C ALA A 203 23.40 -17.00 25.86
N TYR A 204 23.24 -18.26 25.41
CA TYR A 204 23.08 -19.39 26.33
C TYR A 204 24.29 -19.60 27.25
N LEU A 205 25.52 -19.48 26.70
CA LEU A 205 26.75 -19.58 27.49
C LEU A 205 26.90 -18.41 28.48
N GLN A 206 26.32 -17.25 28.16
CA GLN A 206 26.35 -16.05 29.00
C GLN A 206 25.41 -16.15 30.21
N ASP A 207 24.23 -16.76 30.06
CA ASP A 207 23.28 -16.95 31.17
C ASP A 207 23.77 -17.98 32.21
N HIS A 208 24.59 -18.95 31.79
CA HIS A 208 25.13 -20.00 32.68
C HIS A 208 26.44 -19.59 33.41
N GLU A 209 27.07 -18.47 33.06
CA GLU A 209 28.16 -17.87 33.86
C GLU A 209 27.63 -17.27 35.19
N GLY A 210 26.36 -16.84 35.22
CA GLY A 210 25.76 -16.16 36.37
C GLY A 210 25.55 -17.02 37.62
N SER A 211 25.65 -18.35 37.51
CA SER A 211 25.51 -19.26 38.67
C SER A 211 26.79 -19.41 39.50
N VAL A 212 27.93 -18.87 39.06
CA VAL A 212 29.25 -19.14 39.67
C VAL A 212 29.99 -17.87 40.16
N LEU A 213 29.37 -16.69 40.05
CA LEU A 213 29.92 -15.48 40.68
C LEU A 213 29.62 -15.49 42.19
N SER A 214 30.67 -15.31 42.99
CA SER A 214 30.65 -15.25 44.46
C SER A 214 29.55 -14.32 44.98
N ILE A 215 28.87 -14.73 46.07
CA ILE A 215 27.77 -14.02 46.76
C ILE A 215 28.16 -12.58 47.19
N TYR A 216 29.44 -12.23 47.15
CA TYR A 216 29.98 -10.91 47.54
C TYR A 216 30.23 -9.95 46.37
N ASP A 217 30.14 -10.39 45.12
CA ASP A 217 30.34 -9.51 43.97
C ASP A 217 28.99 -8.90 43.54
N HIS A 218 28.88 -7.57 43.55
CA HIS A 218 27.72 -6.86 43.04
C HIS A 218 27.43 -7.30 41.59
N PRO A 219 26.15 -7.44 41.18
CA PRO A 219 25.80 -7.85 39.82
C PRO A 219 26.31 -6.78 38.85
N SER A 220 27.47 -7.02 38.26
CA SER A 220 27.97 -6.23 37.15
C SER A 220 27.03 -6.48 35.98
N VAL A 221 26.54 -5.39 35.39
CA VAL A 221 25.67 -5.35 34.20
C VAL A 221 26.07 -6.48 33.24
N THR A 222 25.13 -7.33 32.87
CA THR A 222 25.31 -8.38 31.85
C THR A 222 25.71 -7.73 30.52
N LEU A 223 27.01 -7.54 30.32
CA LEU A 223 27.60 -6.97 29.12
C LEU A 223 27.45 -8.01 28.00
N LYS A 224 26.50 -7.78 27.08
CA LYS A 224 26.36 -8.58 25.84
C LYS A 224 27.73 -8.74 25.19
N ASP A 225 28.02 -9.95 24.70
CA ASP A 225 29.31 -10.23 24.07
C ASP A 225 29.54 -9.27 22.88
N PRO A 226 30.65 -8.52 22.83
CA PRO A 226 30.88 -7.46 21.84
C PRO A 226 30.90 -7.97 20.39
N ILE A 227 31.12 -9.27 20.18
CA ILE A 227 31.06 -9.90 18.86
C ILE A 227 29.63 -9.95 18.32
N ILE A 228 28.62 -10.10 19.18
CA ILE A 228 27.21 -10.10 18.75
C ILE A 228 26.84 -8.73 18.17
N ASP A 229 27.26 -7.64 18.82
CA ASP A 229 26.99 -6.29 18.35
C ASP A 229 27.71 -5.99 17.03
N GLN A 230 28.96 -6.45 16.88
CA GLN A 230 29.72 -6.30 15.63
C GLN A 230 29.09 -7.07 14.47
N VAL A 231 28.62 -8.31 14.72
CA VAL A 231 27.93 -9.13 13.72
C VAL A 231 26.62 -8.44 13.32
N ASN A 232 25.81 -7.99 14.27
CA ASN A 232 24.55 -7.30 13.99
C ASN A 232 24.76 -6.00 13.19
N HIS A 233 25.77 -5.20 13.54
CA HIS A 233 26.11 -4.00 12.79
C HIS A 233 26.59 -4.33 11.36
N ALA A 234 27.39 -5.38 11.18
CA ALA A 234 27.84 -5.85 9.87
C ALA A 234 26.66 -6.34 9.00
N VAL A 235 25.72 -7.07 9.59
CA VAL A 235 24.48 -7.51 8.92
C VAL A 235 23.62 -6.32 8.52
N GLN A 236 23.37 -5.36 9.42
CA GLN A 236 22.58 -4.15 9.11
C GLN A 236 23.21 -3.35 7.95
N LYS A 237 24.53 -3.17 7.97
CA LYS A 237 25.26 -2.50 6.89
C LYS A 237 25.11 -3.25 5.57
N LEU A 238 25.23 -4.58 5.59
CA LEU A 238 25.06 -5.41 4.40
C LEU A 238 23.63 -5.37 3.87
N THR A 239 22.63 -5.42 4.76
CA THR A 239 21.20 -5.28 4.42
C THR A 239 20.93 -3.93 3.75
N HIS A 240 21.49 -2.83 4.26
CA HIS A 240 21.36 -1.52 3.61
C HIS A 240 22.07 -1.46 2.24
N ALA A 241 23.22 -2.11 2.10
CA ALA A 241 23.89 -2.21 0.81
C ALA A 241 23.06 -3.04 -0.18
N THR A 242 22.61 -4.23 0.20
CA THR A 242 21.87 -5.13 -0.69
C THR A 242 20.45 -4.64 -1.00
N SER A 243 19.76 -4.00 -0.04
CA SER A 243 18.43 -3.42 -0.24
C SER A 243 18.42 -2.31 -1.29
N PHE A 244 19.48 -1.53 -1.44
CA PHE A 244 19.58 -0.51 -2.49
C PHE A 244 19.68 -1.10 -3.90
N LEU A 245 20.26 -2.29 -4.05
CA LEU A 245 20.33 -3.00 -5.33
C LEU A 245 19.01 -3.71 -5.64
N GLN A 246 18.35 -4.22 -4.61
CA GLN A 246 16.97 -4.72 -4.71
C GLN A 246 15.99 -3.58 -5.02
N PHE A 247 16.23 -2.39 -4.47
CA PHE A 247 15.55 -1.14 -4.82
C PHE A 247 15.80 -0.79 -6.29
N LEU A 248 17.04 -0.84 -6.81
CA LEU A 248 17.27 -0.66 -8.26
C LEU A 248 16.53 -1.71 -9.11
N GLY A 249 16.46 -2.96 -8.67
CA GLY A 249 15.68 -4.01 -9.34
C GLY A 249 14.15 -3.80 -9.27
N GLN A 250 13.65 -3.28 -8.16
CA GLN A 250 12.22 -2.96 -7.97
C GLN A 250 11.82 -1.64 -8.64
N HIS A 251 12.76 -0.70 -8.76
CA HIS A 251 12.58 0.57 -9.47
C HIS A 251 12.73 0.43 -10.98
N ALA A 252 13.22 -0.69 -11.51
CA ALA A 252 13.10 -1.02 -12.92
C ALA A 252 11.63 -1.32 -13.34
N LEU A 253 10.78 -1.76 -12.41
CA LEU A 253 9.33 -1.88 -12.60
C LEU A 253 8.59 -0.54 -12.41
N ILE A 254 9.28 0.49 -11.91
CA ILE A 254 8.73 1.82 -11.66
C ILE A 254 9.53 2.80 -12.51
N ILE A 255 9.06 3.00 -13.75
CA ILE A 255 9.44 4.09 -14.65
C ILE A 255 10.02 5.30 -13.89
N GLN A 256 11.33 5.52 -14.04
CA GLN A 256 11.99 6.78 -13.72
C GLN A 256 11.97 7.70 -14.95
N GLU A 257 11.28 8.83 -14.81
CA GLU A 257 11.65 10.18 -15.31
C GLU A 257 11.89 10.98 -14.01
N ASP A 258 12.98 11.70 -13.71
CA ASP A 258 14.16 12.12 -14.46
C ASP A 258 15.36 12.16 -13.51
N VAL A 259 16.56 11.98 -14.06
CA VAL A 259 17.83 12.19 -13.36
C VAL A 259 18.15 13.67 -13.31
N GLN A 260 17.90 14.31 -12.16
CA GLN A 260 18.77 15.35 -11.62
C GLN A 260 19.33 14.85 -10.28
N SER A 261 20.36 14.00 -10.34
CA SER A 261 21.09 13.59 -9.13
C SER A 261 22.14 14.64 -8.80
N GLY A 262 22.01 15.34 -7.67
CA GLY A 262 22.99 16.35 -7.30
C GLY A 262 23.07 16.79 -5.84
N SER A 263 21.98 16.89 -5.06
CA SER A 263 22.10 17.42 -3.68
C SER A 263 20.81 17.34 -2.85
N GLU A 264 20.14 16.18 -2.77
CA GLU A 264 18.88 16.06 -2.00
C GLU A 264 18.80 14.90 -1.00
N ASP A 265 19.93 14.33 -0.56
CA ASP A 265 19.93 13.37 0.57
C ASP A 265 19.69 14.04 1.95
N LEU A 266 19.17 15.28 1.99
CA LEU A 266 18.81 15.99 3.22
C LEU A 266 17.51 16.83 3.16
N VAL A 267 16.69 16.76 2.09
CA VAL A 267 15.52 17.66 1.96
C VAL A 267 14.16 16.97 1.73
N ASP A 268 14.08 15.69 1.35
CA ASP A 268 12.76 15.07 1.06
C ASP A 268 12.00 14.50 2.29
N ASP A 269 12.47 14.78 3.51
CA ASP A 269 11.73 14.48 4.74
C ASP A 269 10.69 15.57 5.10
N GLN A 270 10.54 16.62 4.28
CA GLN A 270 9.69 17.79 4.60
C GLN A 270 8.25 17.79 4.03
N SER A 271 7.81 16.76 3.30
CA SER A 271 6.47 16.73 2.68
C SER A 271 5.43 15.87 3.41
N TYR A 272 5.83 15.07 4.40
CA TYR A 272 4.93 14.19 5.16
C TYR A 272 4.47 14.83 6.47
N HIS A 273 3.23 15.33 6.50
CA HIS A 273 2.61 15.81 7.73
C HIS A 273 1.77 14.71 8.38
N PHE A 274 2.32 14.06 9.40
CA PHE A 274 1.68 12.94 10.12
C PHE A 274 0.27 13.29 10.65
N MET A 275 0.08 14.50 11.17
CA MET A 275 -1.23 14.95 11.66
C MET A 275 -2.28 15.03 10.55
N SER A 276 -1.89 15.42 9.33
CA SER A 276 -2.80 15.44 8.19
C SER A 276 -3.22 14.02 7.78
N LEU A 277 -2.32 13.02 7.90
CA LEU A 277 -2.69 11.61 7.71
C LEU A 277 -3.68 11.14 8.79
N ILE A 278 -3.44 11.46 10.07
CA ILE A 278 -4.37 11.16 11.16
C ILE A 278 -5.74 11.77 10.88
N LEU A 279 -5.82 13.03 10.46
CA LEU A 279 -7.10 13.68 10.15
C LEU A 279 -7.87 12.98 9.02
N ASN A 280 -7.18 12.44 8.00
CA ASN A 280 -7.82 11.64 6.95
C ASN A 280 -8.30 10.27 7.47
N LEU A 281 -7.53 9.64 8.36
CA LEU A 281 -7.92 8.38 9.02
C LEU A 281 -9.14 8.58 9.93
N VAL A 282 -9.13 9.64 10.74
CA VAL A 282 -10.26 10.04 11.61
C VAL A 282 -11.49 10.39 10.78
N ASN A 283 -11.34 11.12 9.66
CA ASN A 283 -12.45 11.39 8.76
C ASN A 283 -13.12 10.09 8.29
N THR A 284 -12.31 9.13 7.87
CA THR A 284 -12.78 7.83 7.38
C THR A 284 -13.47 7.04 8.48
N PHE A 285 -12.87 7.00 9.68
CA PHE A 285 -13.46 6.36 10.85
C PHE A 285 -14.82 6.99 11.19
N LEU A 286 -14.88 8.32 11.33
CA LEU A 286 -16.09 9.04 11.71
C LEU A 286 -17.18 8.90 10.65
N TYR A 287 -16.82 8.89 9.36
CA TYR A 287 -17.76 8.62 8.27
C TYR A 287 -18.35 7.21 8.36
N MET A 288 -17.55 6.21 8.71
CA MET A 288 -18.06 4.85 8.90
C MET A 288 -18.95 4.73 10.14
N VAL A 289 -18.59 5.36 11.25
CA VAL A 289 -19.48 5.47 12.41
C VAL A 289 -20.81 6.09 11.98
N ASN A 290 -20.77 7.21 11.24
CA ASN A 290 -21.97 7.90 10.75
C ASN A 290 -22.87 7.01 9.90
N THR A 291 -22.27 6.13 9.09
CA THR A 291 -23.00 5.25 8.16
C THR A 291 -23.68 4.10 8.89
N TYR A 292 -23.04 3.55 9.94
CA TYR A 292 -23.52 2.33 10.59
C TYR A 292 -24.19 2.55 11.96
N ILE A 293 -24.06 3.73 12.58
CA ILE A 293 -24.71 4.07 13.86
C ILE A 293 -26.24 4.03 13.80
N ILE A 294 -26.81 4.19 12.62
CA ILE A 294 -28.25 4.18 12.38
C ILE A 294 -28.81 2.79 12.08
N VAL A 295 -27.97 1.81 11.74
CA VAL A 295 -28.42 0.51 11.24
C VAL A 295 -29.30 -0.22 12.26
N PRO A 296 -28.96 -0.27 13.56
CA PRO A 296 -29.80 -0.95 14.54
C PRO A 296 -31.20 -0.32 14.72
N THR A 297 -31.38 0.95 14.36
CA THR A 297 -32.62 1.73 14.62
C THR A 297 -33.35 2.14 13.34
N ALA A 298 -32.82 1.81 12.16
CA ALA A 298 -33.30 2.33 10.87
C ALA A 298 -34.72 1.83 10.54
N ASP A 299 -35.04 0.59 10.85
CA ASP A 299 -36.36 -0.02 10.67
C ASP A 299 -37.39 0.56 11.65
N ASP A 300 -37.05 0.67 12.94
CA ASP A 300 -37.91 1.31 13.95
C ASP A 300 -38.21 2.77 13.59
N TYR A 301 -37.21 3.51 13.09
CA TYR A 301 -37.38 4.91 12.70
C TYR A 301 -38.26 5.05 11.45
N ALA A 302 -38.14 4.14 10.48
CA ALA A 302 -39.05 4.08 9.33
C ALA A 302 -40.50 3.88 9.78
N VAL A 303 -40.73 2.94 10.70
CA VAL A 303 -42.06 2.63 11.24
C VAL A 303 -42.62 3.80 12.04
N SER A 304 -41.81 4.50 12.84
CA SER A 304 -42.27 5.67 13.61
C SER A 304 -42.70 6.85 12.73
N LEU A 305 -42.15 6.95 11.51
CA LEU A 305 -42.51 7.96 10.52
C LEU A 305 -43.65 7.51 9.58
N GLY A 306 -44.25 6.33 9.83
CA GLY A 306 -45.37 5.80 9.06
C GLY A 306 -45.01 5.01 7.81
N ALA A 307 -43.74 4.56 7.66
CA ALA A 307 -43.27 3.74 6.55
C ALA A 307 -43.09 2.26 6.97
N ALA A 308 -43.00 1.35 5.99
CA ALA A 308 -42.70 -0.06 6.29
C ALA A 308 -41.25 -0.24 6.78
N ALA A 309 -41.00 -1.24 7.64
CA ALA A 309 -39.66 -1.54 8.16
C ALA A 309 -38.61 -1.77 7.06
N THR A 310 -39.02 -2.35 5.92
CA THR A 310 -38.18 -2.61 4.75
C THR A 310 -37.70 -1.35 4.03
N VAL A 311 -38.30 -0.18 4.32
CA VAL A 311 -37.81 1.13 3.87
C VAL A 311 -36.48 1.50 4.56
N CYS A 312 -36.05 0.75 5.58
CA CYS A 312 -34.69 0.86 6.14
C CYS A 312 -33.61 0.74 5.06
N GLY A 313 -33.81 -0.11 4.04
CA GLY A 313 -32.90 -0.23 2.89
C GLY A 313 -32.77 1.09 2.14
N VAL A 314 -33.88 1.77 1.82
CA VAL A 314 -33.85 3.11 1.19
C VAL A 314 -33.17 4.14 2.10
N ILE A 315 -33.44 4.09 3.40
CA ILE A 315 -32.87 5.01 4.38
C ILE A 315 -31.35 4.84 4.46
N ILE A 316 -30.84 3.61 4.53
CA ILE A 316 -29.41 3.29 4.56
C ILE A 316 -28.78 3.61 3.19
N GLY A 317 -29.37 3.12 2.11
CA GLY A 317 -28.84 3.23 0.75
C GLY A 317 -28.88 4.62 0.12
N SER A 318 -29.76 5.51 0.59
CA SER A 318 -29.79 6.91 0.10
C SER A 318 -28.44 7.62 0.28
N MET A 319 -27.69 7.31 1.36
CA MET A 319 -26.34 7.82 1.56
C MET A 319 -25.37 7.30 0.48
N ALA A 320 -25.43 6.01 0.15
CA ALA A 320 -24.59 5.40 -0.88
C ALA A 320 -24.91 5.96 -2.27
N VAL A 321 -26.20 6.20 -2.58
CA VAL A 321 -26.62 6.81 -3.85
C VAL A 321 -25.99 8.19 -4.04
N ALA A 322 -26.10 9.06 -3.03
CA ALA A 322 -25.49 10.38 -3.09
C ALA A 322 -23.96 10.32 -3.16
N GLN A 323 -23.35 9.32 -2.51
CA GLN A 323 -21.91 9.12 -2.52
C GLN A 323 -21.37 8.82 -3.93
N VAL A 324 -22.04 7.99 -4.74
CA VAL A 324 -21.60 7.66 -6.12
C VAL A 324 -21.39 8.93 -6.96
N PHE A 325 -22.27 9.93 -6.80
CA PHE A 325 -22.13 11.19 -7.53
C PHE A 325 -21.06 12.09 -6.90
N SER A 326 -20.99 12.15 -5.57
CA SER A 326 -20.04 13.03 -4.88
C SER A 326 -18.59 12.56 -5.04
N SER A 327 -18.30 11.25 -5.05
CA SER A 327 -16.93 10.73 -5.15
C SER A 327 -16.22 11.17 -6.43
N VAL A 328 -16.92 11.25 -7.56
CA VAL A 328 -16.36 11.77 -8.82
C VAL A 328 -15.97 13.25 -8.69
N TYR A 329 -16.86 14.08 -8.12
CA TYR A 329 -16.61 15.50 -7.92
C TYR A 329 -15.47 15.75 -6.93
N PHE A 330 -15.48 15.02 -5.81
CA PHE A 330 -14.43 15.08 -4.79
C PHE A 330 -13.08 14.61 -5.32
N SER A 331 -13.06 13.55 -6.16
CA SER A 331 -11.84 13.12 -6.85
C SER A 331 -11.31 14.22 -7.76
N ALA A 332 -12.19 14.88 -8.53
CA ALA A 332 -11.80 16.00 -9.38
C ALA A 332 -11.28 17.21 -8.58
N TRP A 333 -11.94 17.55 -7.46
CA TRP A 333 -11.57 18.68 -6.60
C TRP A 333 -10.26 18.43 -5.86
N SER A 334 -9.99 17.19 -5.44
CA SER A 334 -8.73 16.79 -4.81
C SER A 334 -7.49 16.94 -5.71
N ASN A 335 -7.67 17.10 -7.04
CA ASN A 335 -6.58 17.47 -7.94
C ASN A 335 -6.02 18.87 -7.64
N ARG A 336 -6.74 19.73 -6.92
CA ARG A 336 -6.36 21.14 -6.66
C ARG A 336 -6.08 21.45 -5.19
N SER A 337 -6.76 20.78 -4.27
CA SER A 337 -6.59 20.94 -2.82
C SER A 337 -7.24 19.77 -2.09
N TYR A 338 -6.62 19.32 -1.01
CA TYR A 338 -7.16 18.34 -0.08
C TYR A 338 -7.97 18.98 1.06
N PHE A 339 -7.58 20.17 1.51
CA PHE A 339 -8.26 20.84 2.63
C PHE A 339 -9.70 21.25 2.29
N ARG A 340 -9.92 21.87 1.12
CA ARG A 340 -11.24 22.43 0.76
C ARG A 340 -12.33 21.35 0.64
N PRO A 341 -12.09 20.21 -0.04
CA PRO A 341 -13.05 19.11 -0.04
C PRO A 341 -13.37 18.57 1.36
N LEU A 342 -12.37 18.41 2.24
CA LEU A 342 -12.58 17.90 3.60
C LEU A 342 -13.45 18.84 4.46
N VAL A 343 -13.28 20.16 4.30
CA VAL A 343 -14.13 21.15 4.97
C VAL A 343 -15.56 21.07 4.45
N PHE A 344 -15.75 21.04 3.13
CA PHE A 344 -17.08 20.93 2.52
C PHE A 344 -17.79 19.64 2.95
N SER A 345 -17.07 18.51 2.95
CA SER A 345 -17.52 17.22 3.49
C SER A 345 -18.06 17.35 4.91
N SER A 346 -17.27 17.95 5.80
CA SER A 346 -17.65 18.09 7.22
C SER A 346 -18.89 18.95 7.40
N ILE A 347 -19.05 20.02 6.60
CA ILE A 347 -20.24 20.89 6.64
C ILE A 347 -21.48 20.13 6.16
N MET A 348 -21.38 19.36 5.07
CA MET A 348 -22.47 18.55 4.55
C MET A 348 -22.89 17.47 5.55
N LEU A 349 -21.93 16.81 6.20
CA LEU A 349 -22.19 15.79 7.22
C LEU A 349 -22.79 16.37 8.50
N PHE A 350 -22.38 17.57 8.91
CA PHE A 350 -23.04 18.32 9.99
C PHE A 350 -24.52 18.61 9.65
N ALA A 351 -24.77 19.21 8.48
CA ALA A 351 -26.12 19.56 8.05
C ALA A 351 -27.02 18.33 7.85
N GLY A 352 -26.49 17.27 7.25
CA GLY A 352 -27.23 16.02 7.02
C GLY A 352 -27.65 15.33 8.32
N ASN A 353 -26.75 15.27 9.31
CA ASN A 353 -27.06 14.69 10.62
C ASN A 353 -28.05 15.53 11.42
N LEU A 354 -27.98 16.86 11.31
CA LEU A 354 -28.97 17.76 11.90
C LEU A 354 -30.37 17.50 11.31
N LEU A 355 -30.50 17.42 9.98
CA LEU A 355 -31.77 17.10 9.33
C LEU A 355 -32.28 15.71 9.69
N TYR A 356 -31.39 14.72 9.78
CA TYR A 356 -31.75 13.36 10.20
C TYR A 356 -32.37 13.34 11.60
N ALA A 357 -31.81 14.09 12.54
CA ALA A 357 -32.33 14.18 13.90
C ALA A 357 -33.67 14.95 13.97
N LEU A 358 -33.81 16.03 13.20
CA LEU A 358 -35.02 16.85 13.15
C LEU A 358 -36.20 16.18 12.43
N ALA A 359 -35.94 15.17 11.59
CA ALA A 359 -36.98 14.52 10.81
C ALA A 359 -38.07 13.86 11.66
N TYR A 360 -37.73 13.40 12.87
CA TYR A 360 -38.68 12.87 13.84
C TYR A 360 -39.66 13.94 14.33
N ASP A 361 -39.16 15.10 14.75
CA ASP A 361 -39.99 16.20 15.26
C ASP A 361 -40.84 16.84 14.13
N LEU A 362 -40.34 16.82 12.89
CA LEU A 362 -41.06 17.26 11.70
C LEU A 362 -42.00 16.20 11.12
N ASN A 363 -41.98 14.97 11.68
CA ASN A 363 -42.72 13.79 11.23
C ASN A 363 -42.68 13.60 9.71
N SER A 364 -41.48 13.69 9.11
CA SER A 364 -41.31 13.68 7.66
C SER A 364 -40.19 12.74 7.20
N LEU A 365 -40.59 11.65 6.52
CA LEU A 365 -39.66 10.74 5.86
C LEU A 365 -38.80 11.45 4.80
N THR A 366 -39.35 12.45 4.12
CA THR A 366 -38.61 13.22 3.10
C THR A 366 -37.45 13.99 3.73
N VAL A 367 -37.64 14.62 4.89
CA VAL A 367 -36.56 15.34 5.58
C VAL A 367 -35.46 14.37 6.03
N LEU A 368 -35.85 13.18 6.50
CA LEU A 368 -34.90 12.12 6.84
C LEU A 368 -34.04 11.72 5.64
N LEU A 369 -34.67 11.45 4.49
CA LEU A 369 -33.96 11.08 3.26
C LEU A 369 -33.08 12.21 2.73
N ILE A 370 -33.53 13.47 2.79
CA ILE A 370 -32.68 14.63 2.43
C ILE A 370 -31.46 14.70 3.34
N GLY A 371 -31.63 14.51 4.65
CA GLY A 371 -30.52 14.45 5.60
C GLY A 371 -29.50 13.37 5.24
N ARG A 372 -29.98 12.18 4.86
CA ARG A 372 -29.11 11.07 4.41
C ARG A 372 -28.40 11.34 3.10
N LEU A 373 -29.09 11.92 2.12
CA LEU A 373 -28.49 12.33 0.85
C LEU A 373 -27.37 13.36 1.08
N LEU A 374 -27.58 14.35 1.96
CA LEU A 374 -26.54 15.30 2.34
C LEU A 374 -25.34 14.61 3.00
N CYS A 375 -25.56 13.65 3.90
CA CYS A 375 -24.49 12.84 4.48
C CYS A 375 -23.67 12.10 3.40
N GLY A 376 -24.32 11.58 2.36
CA GLY A 376 -23.64 10.91 1.23
C GLY A 376 -22.88 11.88 0.32
N LEU A 377 -23.44 13.07 0.08
CA LEU A 377 -22.74 14.15 -0.64
C LEU A 377 -21.47 14.61 0.11
N GLY A 378 -21.46 14.47 1.43
CA GLY A 378 -20.30 14.74 2.28
C GLY A 378 -19.21 13.66 2.27
N SER A 379 -19.27 12.64 1.41
CA SER A 379 -18.28 11.56 1.41
C SER A 379 -16.91 11.97 0.87
N ALA A 380 -15.93 12.16 1.76
CA ALA A 380 -14.56 12.46 1.38
C ALA A 380 -13.68 11.21 1.19
N ARG A 381 -14.25 10.00 1.12
CA ARG A 381 -13.46 8.75 1.08
C ARG A 381 -12.51 8.66 -0.12
N ALA A 382 -12.94 9.13 -1.29
CA ALA A 382 -12.09 9.19 -2.48
C ALA A 382 -10.87 10.11 -2.25
N VAL A 383 -11.08 11.23 -1.56
CA VAL A 383 -10.02 12.19 -1.19
C VAL A 383 -9.06 11.58 -0.19
N ASN A 384 -9.56 10.92 0.86
CA ASN A 384 -8.73 10.29 1.89
C ASN A 384 -7.81 9.21 1.29
N ARG A 385 -8.36 8.36 0.40
CA ARG A 385 -7.58 7.34 -0.31
C ARG A 385 -6.53 7.94 -1.22
N ARG A 386 -6.88 9.00 -1.94
CA ARG A 386 -5.95 9.72 -2.80
C ARG A 386 -4.84 10.39 -2.02
N TYR A 387 -5.16 11.03 -0.89
CA TYR A 387 -4.18 11.64 0.01
C TYR A 387 -3.12 10.62 0.46
N ILE A 388 -3.54 9.40 0.81
CA ILE A 388 -2.61 8.31 1.15
C ILE A 388 -1.73 7.93 -0.04
N SER A 389 -2.30 7.84 -1.25
CA SER A 389 -1.52 7.53 -2.46
C SER A 389 -0.52 8.62 -2.82
N ASP A 390 -0.90 9.89 -2.71
CA ASP A 390 -0.13 11.01 -3.24
C ASP A 390 0.88 11.57 -2.22
N CYS A 391 0.53 11.60 -0.93
CA CYS A 391 1.31 12.29 0.10
C CYS A 391 2.09 11.35 1.04
N VAL A 392 1.78 10.04 1.06
CA VAL A 392 2.47 9.11 1.96
C VAL A 392 3.65 8.45 1.23
N PRO A 393 4.87 8.51 1.80
CA PRO A 393 6.05 7.86 1.24
C PRO A 393 5.83 6.36 1.01
N LEU A 394 6.38 5.82 -0.08
CA LEU A 394 6.19 4.43 -0.51
C LEU A 394 6.50 3.41 0.61
N LYS A 395 7.49 3.68 1.47
CA LYS A 395 7.90 2.81 2.59
C LYS A 395 6.79 2.59 3.62
N ILE A 396 5.96 3.60 3.86
CA ILE A 396 4.88 3.57 4.87
C ILE A 396 3.47 3.57 4.25
N ARG A 397 3.36 3.67 2.93
CA ARG A 397 2.08 3.71 2.21
C ARG A 397 1.23 2.46 2.42
N LEU A 398 1.86 1.29 2.46
CA LEU A 398 1.17 0.02 2.76
C LEU A 398 0.56 0.05 4.17
N GLN A 399 1.33 0.53 5.15
CA GLN A 399 0.87 0.68 6.54
C GLN A 399 -0.24 1.73 6.67
N ALA A 400 -0.14 2.85 5.96
CA ALA A 400 -1.19 3.88 5.95
C ALA A 400 -2.48 3.40 5.28
N SER A 401 -2.37 2.60 4.20
CA SER A 401 -3.52 1.98 3.53
C SER A 401 -4.18 0.92 4.41
N ALA A 402 -3.38 0.09 5.10
CA ALA A 402 -3.88 -0.84 6.10
C ALA A 402 -4.55 -0.10 7.27
N GLY A 403 -3.97 1.02 7.72
CA GLY A 403 -4.57 1.91 8.72
C GLY A 403 -5.92 2.47 8.30
N PHE A 404 -6.09 2.83 7.02
CA PHE A 404 -7.37 3.28 6.47
C PHE A 404 -8.45 2.18 6.48
N VAL A 405 -8.08 0.95 6.13
CA VAL A 405 -8.99 -0.20 6.18
C VAL A 405 -9.38 -0.50 7.63
N SER A 406 -8.40 -0.56 8.54
CA SER A 406 -8.65 -0.75 9.98
C SER A 406 -9.51 0.36 10.58
N ALA A 407 -9.26 1.62 10.24
CA ALA A 407 -10.09 2.75 10.67
C ALA A 407 -11.52 2.65 10.12
N SER A 408 -11.69 2.18 8.89
CA SER A 408 -13.02 1.93 8.32
C SER A 408 -13.75 0.85 9.11
N ALA A 409 -13.12 -0.31 9.31
CA ALA A 409 -13.70 -1.44 10.04
C ALA A 409 -14.03 -1.11 11.50
N LEU A 410 -13.13 -0.40 12.19
CA LEU A 410 -13.38 0.14 13.53
C LEU A 410 -14.60 1.05 13.54
N GLY A 411 -14.77 1.92 12.54
CA GLY A 411 -15.94 2.77 12.45
C GLY A 411 -17.24 1.98 12.24
N MET A 412 -17.20 0.92 11.43
CA MET A 412 -18.34 0.01 11.24
C MET A 412 -18.72 -0.73 12.53
N ALA A 413 -17.74 -1.06 13.38
CA ALA A 413 -17.98 -1.68 14.70
C ALA A 413 -18.50 -0.67 15.73
N CYS A 414 -17.86 0.50 15.80
CA CYS A 414 -18.17 1.55 16.77
C CYS A 414 -19.54 2.18 16.54
N GLY A 415 -20.03 2.25 15.29
CA GLY A 415 -21.35 2.78 14.97
C GLY A 415 -22.47 2.07 15.76
N PRO A 416 -22.75 0.78 15.50
CA PRO A 416 -23.76 0.02 16.22
C PRO A 416 -23.52 -0.02 17.74
N ALA A 417 -22.26 -0.11 18.19
CA ALA A 417 -21.93 -0.07 19.61
C ALA A 417 -22.42 1.24 20.28
N LEU A 418 -22.18 2.39 19.62
CA LEU A 418 -22.63 3.68 20.10
C LEU A 418 -24.16 3.80 20.05
N ALA A 419 -24.79 3.27 19.00
CA ALA A 419 -26.25 3.23 18.87
C ALA A 419 -26.91 2.45 20.03
N GLY A 420 -26.33 1.31 20.43
CA GLY A 420 -26.80 0.52 21.57
C GLY A 420 -26.69 1.23 22.93
N LEU A 421 -25.75 2.17 23.07
CA LEU A 421 -25.61 3.01 24.27
C LEU A 421 -26.56 4.21 24.27
N LEU A 422 -26.93 4.69 23.08
CA LEU A 422 -27.77 5.87 22.86
C LEU A 422 -29.28 5.54 22.89
N GLN A 423 -29.75 4.88 23.96
CA GLN A 423 -31.15 4.45 24.09
C GLN A 423 -31.98 5.31 25.05
N THR A 424 -31.45 6.45 25.49
CA THR A 424 -32.14 7.33 26.43
C THR A 424 -33.26 8.10 25.74
N ARG A 425 -34.37 8.31 26.46
CA ARG A 425 -35.50 9.09 25.97
C ARG A 425 -35.75 10.31 26.86
N PHE A 426 -35.58 11.49 26.29
CA PHE A 426 -35.92 12.76 26.96
C PHE A 426 -36.27 13.84 25.92
N LYS A 427 -36.92 14.91 26.37
CA LYS A 427 -37.31 16.03 25.50
C LYS A 427 -36.75 17.32 26.07
N ILE A 428 -36.01 18.07 25.26
CA ILE A 428 -35.52 19.40 25.63
C ILE A 428 -36.21 20.43 24.73
N TYR A 429 -37.01 21.31 25.33
CA TYR A 429 -37.90 22.23 24.62
C TYR A 429 -38.80 21.50 23.61
N SER A 430 -38.59 21.74 22.31
CA SER A 430 -39.34 21.11 21.21
C SER A 430 -38.59 19.97 20.53
N LEU A 431 -37.35 19.68 20.95
CA LEU A 431 -36.50 18.66 20.34
C LEU A 431 -36.60 17.33 21.09
N THR A 432 -36.92 16.27 20.36
CA THR A 432 -37.02 14.92 20.91
C THR A 432 -35.67 14.21 20.80
N PHE A 433 -35.18 13.70 21.94
CA PHE A 433 -34.01 12.84 22.03
C PHE A 433 -34.50 11.43 22.37
N ASP A 434 -34.44 10.54 21.38
CA ASP A 434 -34.75 9.13 21.54
C ASP A 434 -33.69 8.27 20.83
N GLN A 435 -33.89 6.95 20.86
CA GLN A 435 -32.97 5.99 20.24
C GLN A 435 -32.72 6.23 18.74
N SER A 436 -33.67 6.85 18.04
CA SER A 436 -33.61 7.08 16.60
C SER A 436 -32.97 8.44 16.26
N THR A 437 -33.19 9.46 17.09
CA THR A 437 -32.66 10.83 16.86
C THR A 437 -31.30 11.08 17.51
N LEU A 438 -30.99 10.42 18.64
CA LEU A 438 -29.71 10.57 19.36
C LEU A 438 -28.47 10.30 18.49
N PRO A 439 -28.43 9.26 17.64
CA PRO A 439 -27.34 9.06 16.69
C PRO A 439 -27.06 10.30 15.84
N GLY A 440 -28.10 10.97 15.33
CA GLY A 440 -27.95 12.19 14.52
C GLY A 440 -27.37 13.36 15.32
N TRP A 441 -27.85 13.59 16.54
CA TRP A 441 -27.33 14.64 17.41
C TRP A 441 -25.85 14.44 17.79
N VAL A 442 -25.49 13.22 18.17
CA VAL A 442 -24.12 12.86 18.55
C VAL A 442 -23.17 13.03 17.37
N MET A 443 -23.56 12.53 16.19
CA MET A 443 -22.74 12.66 14.98
C MET A 443 -22.63 14.11 14.50
N CYS A 444 -23.70 14.91 14.63
CA CYS A 444 -23.69 16.34 14.33
C CYS A 444 -22.60 17.07 15.15
N ILE A 445 -22.54 16.83 16.45
CA ILE A 445 -21.51 17.40 17.33
C ILE A 445 -20.12 16.87 16.96
N ALA A 446 -19.98 15.57 16.70
CA ALA A 446 -18.70 14.97 16.34
C ALA A 446 -18.12 15.56 15.05
N TRP A 447 -18.95 15.80 14.03
CA TRP A 447 -18.53 16.45 12.78
C TRP A 447 -18.17 17.93 12.96
N LEU A 448 -18.84 18.63 13.88
CA LEU A 448 -18.46 20.00 14.24
C LEU A 448 -17.09 20.04 14.93
N VAL A 449 -16.83 19.14 15.89
CA VAL A 449 -15.53 19.01 16.55
C VAL A 449 -14.44 18.64 15.53
N TYR A 450 -14.73 17.69 14.63
CA TYR A 450 -13.81 17.34 13.56
C TYR A 450 -13.50 18.52 12.64
N LEU A 451 -14.51 19.31 12.25
CA LEU A 451 -14.32 20.50 11.41
C LEU A 451 -13.39 21.53 12.08
N LEU A 452 -13.58 21.78 13.37
CA LEU A 452 -12.70 22.68 14.14
C LEU A 452 -11.28 22.14 14.22
N TRP A 453 -11.13 20.83 14.47
CA TRP A 453 -9.81 20.20 14.54
C TRP A 453 -9.08 20.22 13.18
N LEU A 454 -9.81 19.92 12.10
CA LEU A 454 -9.32 20.01 10.72
C LEU A 454 -8.81 21.42 10.42
N TRP A 455 -9.57 22.46 10.78
CA TRP A 455 -9.20 23.85 10.52
C TRP A 455 -7.88 24.26 11.20
N ILE A 456 -7.64 23.77 12.42
CA ILE A 456 -6.47 24.14 13.21
C ILE A 456 -5.23 23.34 12.80
N SER A 457 -5.40 22.05 12.50
CA SER A 457 -4.28 21.09 12.44
C SER A 457 -3.92 20.61 11.03
N PHE A 458 -4.79 20.80 10.04
CA PHE A 458 -4.52 20.33 8.69
C PHE A 458 -3.55 21.24 7.95
N LYS A 459 -2.48 20.65 7.40
CA LYS A 459 -1.51 21.33 6.55
C LYS A 459 -1.57 20.79 5.14
N GLU A 460 -1.75 21.69 4.17
CA GLU A 460 -1.81 21.35 2.74
C GLU A 460 -0.42 20.91 2.23
N PRO A 461 -0.32 19.85 1.42
CA PRO A 461 0.95 19.37 0.86
C PRO A 461 1.63 20.42 -0.04
N GLY A 462 2.97 20.50 0.01
CA GLY A 462 3.76 21.54 -0.65
C GLY A 462 3.67 21.58 -2.19
N HIS A 463 3.23 20.50 -2.84
CA HIS A 463 3.02 20.48 -4.30
C HIS A 463 1.93 21.47 -4.76
N PHE A 464 0.97 21.83 -3.90
CA PHE A 464 -0.06 22.84 -4.20
C PHE A 464 0.37 24.26 -3.83
N ALA A 465 1.29 24.42 -2.87
CA ALA A 465 1.78 25.72 -2.44
C ALA A 465 2.65 26.40 -3.53
N LYS A 466 3.38 25.62 -4.33
CA LYS A 466 4.22 26.16 -5.42
C LYS A 466 3.39 26.71 -6.60
N SER A 467 2.20 26.16 -6.86
CA SER A 467 1.32 26.65 -7.95
C SER A 467 0.62 27.98 -7.65
N SER A 468 0.51 28.38 -6.38
CA SER A 468 -0.07 29.67 -6.01
C SER A 468 0.93 30.84 -6.10
N ASP A 469 2.23 30.58 -5.96
CA ASP A 469 3.26 31.63 -5.92
C ASP A 469 3.81 32.02 -7.30
N THR A 470 3.41 31.36 -8.38
CA THR A 470 3.86 31.70 -9.76
C THR A 470 2.93 32.65 -10.51
N ALA A 471 1.88 33.17 -9.86
CA ALA A 471 1.00 34.18 -10.42
C ALA A 471 1.37 35.58 -9.91
N GLN A 472 2.54 36.10 -10.30
CA GLN A 472 2.78 37.55 -10.30
C GLN A 472 2.64 38.07 -11.74
N PRO A 473 1.88 39.17 -11.94
CA PRO A 473 1.58 39.70 -13.26
C PRO A 473 2.82 40.41 -13.82
N ALA A 474 3.33 39.93 -14.95
CA ALA A 474 4.23 40.73 -15.77
C ALA A 474 3.41 41.82 -16.49
N GLU A 475 3.44 43.04 -15.95
CA GLU A 475 3.05 44.23 -16.69
C GLU A 475 4.04 44.46 -17.83
N SER A 476 3.56 44.39 -19.08
CA SER A 476 3.55 45.52 -20.03
C SER A 476 3.51 45.06 -21.50
N GLY A 477 2.48 45.53 -22.22
CA GLY A 477 2.64 45.98 -23.61
C GLY A 477 2.13 45.10 -24.74
N HIS A 478 0.81 44.93 -24.90
CA HIS A 478 0.05 45.49 -26.03
C HIS A 478 -1.41 45.00 -26.01
N GLN A 479 -2.33 45.95 -25.84
CA GLN A 479 -3.73 45.82 -26.23
C GLN A 479 -3.83 45.90 -27.75
N VAL A 480 -4.51 44.96 -28.42
CA VAL A 480 -5.53 45.26 -29.45
C VAL A 480 -6.53 44.07 -29.52
N ASN A 481 -7.74 44.39 -29.09
CA ASN A 481 -9.08 43.92 -29.49
C ASN A 481 -9.47 42.44 -29.53
N ALA A 482 -10.51 42.22 -28.72
CA ALA A 482 -11.48 41.15 -28.75
C ALA A 482 -12.39 41.18 -30.01
N ASN A 483 -13.11 40.06 -30.17
CA ASN A 483 -14.29 39.81 -31.00
C ASN A 483 -14.03 39.29 -32.42
N LEU A 484 -14.13 37.97 -32.61
CA LEU A 484 -15.15 37.43 -33.49
C LEU A 484 -15.46 35.96 -33.12
N GLU A 485 -16.72 35.73 -32.80
CA GLU A 485 -17.36 34.41 -32.72
C GLU A 485 -17.50 33.77 -34.11
N GLU A 486 -17.67 32.44 -34.06
CA GLU A 486 -18.41 31.58 -35.01
C GLU A 486 -17.90 31.37 -36.44
N GLY A 487 -17.78 30.07 -36.80
CA GLY A 487 -18.20 29.61 -38.13
C GLY A 487 -17.20 28.78 -38.94
N LEU A 488 -17.47 27.47 -38.97
CA LEU A 488 -17.45 26.60 -40.17
C LEU A 488 -16.11 26.14 -40.79
N ALA A 489 -15.93 24.82 -40.68
CA ALA A 489 -15.80 23.85 -41.78
C ALA A 489 -14.63 23.96 -42.79
N GLN A 490 -13.80 22.91 -42.69
CA GLN A 490 -13.18 22.12 -43.76
C GLN A 490 -11.87 22.57 -44.43
N PRO A 491 -11.05 21.58 -44.83
CA PRO A 491 -9.62 21.74 -45.05
C PRO A 491 -9.31 22.03 -46.53
N LEU A 492 -8.41 22.97 -46.76
CA LEU A 492 -7.74 23.13 -48.04
C LEU A 492 -6.52 22.23 -48.06
N LEU A 493 -6.45 21.30 -49.00
CA LEU A 493 -5.40 21.21 -50.02
C LEU A 493 -5.63 19.97 -50.90
N THR A 494 -5.95 20.21 -52.17
CA THR A 494 -6.07 19.24 -53.27
C THR A 494 -5.06 19.62 -54.36
N GLY A 495 -4.49 18.61 -55.02
CA GLY A 495 -3.67 18.71 -56.24
C GLY A 495 -2.23 18.22 -55.98
N SER A 496 -1.71 17.19 -56.65
CA SER A 496 -1.75 16.96 -58.09
C SER A 496 -1.42 15.50 -58.42
N GLU A 497 -1.88 15.09 -59.60
CA GLU A 497 -1.92 13.76 -60.24
C GLU A 497 -0.53 13.17 -60.56
N GLU A 498 -0.43 11.84 -60.57
CA GLU A 498 -0.16 11.01 -61.77
C GLU A 498 -0.09 9.51 -61.39
N GLY A 499 -0.63 8.64 -62.23
CA GLY A 499 -1.06 7.28 -61.87
C GLY A 499 -0.27 6.11 -62.44
N GLN A 500 -0.95 4.96 -62.33
CA GLN A 500 -0.75 3.61 -62.92
C GLN A 500 0.02 2.55 -62.12
N ASP A 501 -0.79 1.58 -61.66
CA ASP A 501 -0.68 0.12 -61.75
C ASP A 501 0.49 -0.59 -61.02
N GLN A 502 0.36 -1.70 -60.29
CA GLN A 502 -0.73 -2.65 -60.00
C GLN A 502 -0.21 -3.60 -58.89
N ASN A 503 -1.15 -4.11 -58.07
CA ASN A 503 -1.14 -5.37 -57.30
C ASN A 503 -0.71 -5.38 -55.81
N ALA A 504 -1.63 -6.00 -55.06
CA ALA A 504 -1.47 -6.82 -53.84
C ALA A 504 -1.62 -6.13 -52.47
N GLU A 505 -2.88 -6.14 -52.02
CA GLU A 505 -3.38 -6.60 -50.71
C GLU A 505 -2.64 -6.17 -49.41
N ASP A 506 -3.37 -5.33 -48.67
CA ASP A 506 -3.48 -5.28 -47.20
C ASP A 506 -2.20 -5.39 -46.37
N ASN A 507 -1.55 -4.24 -46.20
CA ASN A 507 -1.00 -3.80 -44.92
C ASN A 507 -0.92 -2.27 -45.00
N ASP A 508 -1.60 -1.56 -44.10
CA ASP A 508 -0.94 -0.40 -43.49
C ASP A 508 -1.55 0.00 -42.15
N ASP A 509 -0.62 0.02 -41.20
CA ASP A 509 -0.67 0.55 -39.86
C ASP A 509 -1.21 2.00 -39.84
N ASN A 510 -2.23 2.24 -39.02
CA ASN A 510 -2.64 3.60 -38.69
C ASN A 510 -1.59 4.25 -37.78
N GLU A 511 -0.67 5.01 -38.38
CA GLU A 511 0.30 5.92 -37.73
C GLU A 511 -0.35 7.16 -37.07
N GLU A 512 -1.59 7.10 -36.59
CA GLU A 512 -2.20 8.18 -35.78
C GLU A 512 -2.25 7.88 -34.27
N GLU A 513 -1.86 6.68 -33.80
CA GLU A 513 -1.90 6.35 -32.37
C GLU A 513 -0.70 6.84 -31.54
N SER A 514 0.37 7.35 -32.16
CA SER A 514 1.66 7.56 -31.45
C SER A 514 1.77 8.86 -30.63
N LYS A 515 0.87 9.84 -30.79
CA LYS A 515 0.98 11.15 -30.09
C LYS A 515 0.08 11.34 -28.85
N ASN A 516 -0.84 10.42 -28.56
CA ASN A 516 -1.73 10.49 -27.38
C ASN A 516 -1.33 9.55 -26.22
N SER A 517 -0.14 8.95 -26.27
CA SER A 517 0.30 7.88 -25.36
C SER A 517 0.63 8.32 -23.94
N HIS A 518 0.75 9.62 -23.63
CA HIS A 518 1.23 10.13 -22.34
C HIS A 518 0.22 10.91 -21.46
N GLY A 519 -1.03 11.10 -21.89
CA GLY A 519 -2.04 11.85 -21.11
C GLY A 519 -2.75 11.03 -20.01
N PRO A 520 -3.20 11.66 -18.90
CA PRO A 520 -4.09 11.04 -17.90
C PRO A 520 -5.46 10.73 -18.52
N ALA A 521 -6.15 9.68 -18.03
CA ALA A 521 -7.47 9.32 -18.52
C ALA A 521 -8.50 10.40 -18.17
N THR A 522 -9.04 11.08 -19.19
CA THR A 522 -10.00 12.19 -19.04
C THR A 522 -11.47 11.75 -19.09
N SER A 523 -11.76 10.47 -19.39
CA SER A 523 -13.12 9.96 -19.57
C SER A 523 -13.28 8.52 -19.07
N ILE A 524 -14.51 8.15 -18.66
CA ILE A 524 -14.87 6.80 -18.18
C ILE A 524 -14.60 5.74 -19.26
N SER A 525 -14.87 6.05 -20.52
CA SER A 525 -14.69 5.11 -21.65
C SER A 525 -13.20 4.82 -21.91
N SER A 526 -12.35 5.85 -21.85
CA SER A 526 -10.90 5.67 -21.98
C SER A 526 -10.32 4.96 -20.75
N ALA A 527 -10.78 5.29 -19.54
CA ALA A 527 -10.40 4.57 -18.32
C ALA A 527 -10.76 3.08 -18.41
N TYR A 528 -11.98 2.73 -18.85
CA TYR A 528 -12.42 1.33 -18.98
C TYR A 528 -11.65 0.54 -20.05
N LYS A 529 -11.28 1.18 -21.16
CA LYS A 529 -10.41 0.57 -22.19
C LYS A 529 -8.99 0.29 -21.69
N LEU A 530 -8.50 1.08 -20.73
CA LEU A 530 -7.19 0.88 -20.10
C LEU A 530 -7.20 -0.19 -18.98
N LEU A 531 -8.37 -0.68 -18.54
CA LEU A 531 -8.45 -1.72 -17.50
C LEU A 531 -8.08 -3.08 -18.09
N THR A 532 -6.99 -3.67 -17.60
CA THR A 532 -6.64 -5.06 -17.90
C THR A 532 -7.73 -6.02 -17.41
N PRO A 533 -7.88 -7.21 -18.01
CA PRO A 533 -8.85 -8.21 -17.55
C PRO A 533 -8.72 -8.52 -16.05
N SER A 534 -7.48 -8.58 -15.53
CA SER A 534 -7.18 -8.80 -14.11
C SER A 534 -7.78 -7.70 -13.21
N VAL A 535 -7.68 -6.42 -13.60
CA VAL A 535 -8.30 -5.33 -12.83
C VAL A 535 -9.83 -5.40 -12.87
N LYS A 536 -10.43 -5.80 -14.00
CA LYS A 536 -11.90 -5.97 -14.08
C LYS A 536 -12.40 -7.06 -13.14
N VAL A 537 -11.68 -8.17 -13.05
CA VAL A 537 -11.99 -9.24 -12.09
C VAL A 537 -11.84 -8.74 -10.65
N GLN A 538 -10.76 -8.05 -10.31
CA GLN A 538 -10.59 -7.45 -8.97
C GLN A 538 -11.71 -6.47 -8.59
N LEU A 539 -12.17 -5.63 -9.53
CA LEU A 539 -13.30 -4.75 -9.31
C LEU A 539 -14.61 -5.53 -9.12
N LEU A 540 -14.81 -6.64 -9.83
CA LEU A 540 -15.95 -7.54 -9.63
C LEU A 540 -15.92 -8.20 -8.24
N ILE A 541 -14.75 -8.69 -7.80
CA ILE A 541 -14.56 -9.24 -6.45
C ILE A 541 -14.86 -8.17 -5.40
N TYR A 542 -14.41 -6.93 -5.62
CA TYR A 542 -14.67 -5.81 -4.72
C TYR A 542 -16.15 -5.44 -4.67
N PHE A 543 -16.84 -5.50 -5.80
CA PHE A 543 -18.29 -5.33 -5.86
C PHE A 543 -19.00 -6.44 -5.09
N MET A 544 -18.64 -7.70 -5.34
CA MET A 544 -19.20 -8.89 -4.68
C MET A 544 -19.08 -8.81 -3.17
N LEU A 545 -17.88 -8.55 -2.64
CA LEU A 545 -17.65 -8.53 -1.20
C LEU A 545 -18.43 -7.39 -0.53
N LYS A 546 -18.50 -6.20 -1.16
CA LYS A 546 -19.23 -5.07 -0.59
C LYS A 546 -20.73 -5.26 -0.66
N TYR A 547 -21.21 -5.90 -1.71
CA TYR A 547 -22.60 -6.29 -1.83
C TYR A 547 -22.99 -7.27 -0.71
N ALA A 548 -22.22 -8.35 -0.52
CA ALA A 548 -22.50 -9.37 0.49
C ALA A 548 -22.44 -8.81 1.92
N MET A 549 -21.44 -7.97 2.22
CA MET A 549 -21.35 -7.27 3.51
C MET A 549 -22.55 -6.36 3.75
N GLU A 550 -22.98 -5.59 2.74
CA GLU A 550 -24.08 -4.64 2.93
C GLU A 550 -25.41 -5.35 3.15
N ILE A 551 -25.71 -6.44 2.42
CA ILE A 551 -26.88 -7.28 2.70
C ILE A 551 -26.85 -7.76 4.16
N LEU A 552 -25.71 -8.31 4.60
CA LEU A 552 -25.57 -8.83 5.95
C LEU A 552 -25.78 -7.75 7.03
N LEU A 553 -25.24 -6.55 6.83
CA LEU A 553 -25.31 -5.47 7.82
C LEU A 553 -26.67 -4.77 7.80
N SER A 554 -27.14 -4.33 6.63
CA SER A 554 -28.37 -3.53 6.47
C SER A 554 -29.63 -4.35 6.76
N GLU A 555 -29.65 -5.65 6.44
CA GLU A 555 -30.81 -6.52 6.69
C GLU A 555 -30.84 -7.08 8.12
N SER A 556 -29.73 -6.97 8.87
CA SER A 556 -29.58 -7.60 10.18
C SER A 556 -30.65 -7.20 11.18
N SER A 557 -31.07 -5.92 11.22
CA SER A 557 -32.11 -5.47 12.15
C SER A 557 -33.46 -6.08 11.79
N VAL A 558 -33.82 -6.12 10.51
CA VAL A 558 -35.11 -6.67 10.03
C VAL A 558 -35.18 -8.19 10.25
N ILE A 559 -34.14 -8.94 9.86
CA ILE A 559 -34.10 -10.41 10.00
C ILE A 559 -34.18 -10.81 11.48
N THR A 560 -33.36 -10.19 12.33
CA THR A 560 -33.23 -10.63 13.73
C THR A 560 -34.44 -10.24 14.56
N THR A 561 -35.06 -9.10 14.28
CA THR A 561 -36.36 -8.73 14.86
C THR A 561 -37.45 -9.71 14.42
N TYR A 562 -37.49 -10.09 13.13
CA TYR A 562 -38.53 -10.99 12.61
C TYR A 562 -38.40 -12.45 13.08
N TYR A 563 -37.23 -13.07 12.90
CA TYR A 563 -37.04 -14.50 13.16
C TYR A 563 -36.70 -14.81 14.62
N PHE A 564 -36.09 -13.87 15.35
CA PHE A 564 -35.57 -14.12 16.70
C PHE A 564 -36.14 -13.18 17.77
N ASN A 565 -36.99 -12.20 17.41
CA ASN A 565 -37.50 -11.17 18.31
C ASN A 565 -36.40 -10.44 19.09
N TRP A 566 -35.28 -10.16 18.42
CA TRP A 566 -34.20 -9.39 19.03
C TRP A 566 -34.62 -7.93 19.26
N SER A 567 -34.14 -7.36 20.37
CA SER A 567 -34.26 -5.92 20.60
C SER A 567 -33.17 -5.15 19.86
N THR A 568 -33.41 -3.86 19.61
CA THR A 568 -32.42 -2.91 19.05
C THR A 568 -31.06 -3.01 19.75
N SER A 569 -31.05 -3.19 21.08
CA SER A 569 -29.81 -3.36 21.86
C SER A 569 -29.08 -4.66 21.54
N ALA A 570 -29.81 -5.77 21.36
CA ALA A 570 -29.22 -7.05 20.99
C ALA A 570 -28.62 -7.02 19.57
N VAL A 571 -29.32 -6.38 18.62
CA VAL A 571 -28.81 -6.13 17.26
C VAL A 571 -27.53 -5.28 17.29
N ALA A 572 -27.54 -4.19 18.05
CA ALA A 572 -26.39 -3.31 18.23
C ALA A 572 -25.17 -4.05 18.80
N ILE A 573 -25.36 -4.89 19.83
CA ILE A 573 -24.30 -5.70 20.42
C ILE A 573 -23.77 -6.73 19.42
N PHE A 574 -24.65 -7.42 18.70
CA PHE A 574 -24.25 -8.38 17.67
C PHE A 574 -23.37 -7.74 16.59
N LEU A 575 -23.80 -6.60 16.03
CA LEU A 575 -23.04 -5.88 15.01
C LEU A 575 -21.72 -5.31 15.55
N ALA A 576 -21.70 -4.85 16.79
CA ALA A 576 -20.48 -4.38 17.45
C ALA A 576 -19.46 -5.52 17.62
N ILE A 577 -19.90 -6.69 18.08
CA ILE A 577 -19.05 -7.88 18.20
C ILE A 577 -18.54 -8.30 16.82
N LEU A 578 -19.43 -8.36 15.82
CA LEU A 578 -19.08 -8.69 14.45
C LEU A 578 -17.99 -7.76 13.91
N GLY A 579 -18.14 -6.44 14.04
CA GLY A 579 -17.15 -5.46 13.62
C GLY A 579 -15.84 -5.50 14.42
N CYS A 580 -15.87 -5.82 15.71
CA CYS A 580 -14.64 -5.97 16.52
C CYS A 580 -13.78 -7.15 16.08
N THR A 581 -14.35 -8.17 15.42
CA THR A 581 -13.59 -9.33 14.93
C THR A 581 -12.59 -8.97 13.83
N VAL A 582 -12.72 -7.82 13.17
CA VAL A 582 -11.81 -7.40 12.08
C VAL A 582 -10.39 -7.14 12.58
N LEU A 583 -10.23 -6.60 13.80
CA LEU A 583 -8.92 -6.27 14.35
C LEU A 583 -7.99 -7.49 14.52
N PRO A 584 -8.39 -8.55 15.26
CA PRO A 584 -7.55 -9.73 15.40
C PRO A 584 -7.33 -10.45 14.07
N VAL A 585 -8.35 -10.47 13.20
CA VAL A 585 -8.25 -11.11 11.87
C VAL A 585 -7.20 -10.41 11.01
N ASN A 586 -7.25 -9.08 10.90
CA ASN A 586 -6.28 -8.31 10.12
C ASN A 586 -4.86 -8.44 10.67
N ALA A 587 -4.71 -8.52 12.00
CA ALA A 587 -3.41 -8.75 12.62
C ALA A 587 -2.85 -10.15 12.29
N ILE A 588 -3.67 -11.19 12.35
CA ILE A 588 -3.28 -12.57 12.03
C ILE A 588 -2.92 -12.70 10.55
N VAL A 589 -3.77 -12.18 9.66
CA VAL A 589 -3.56 -12.27 8.21
C VAL A 589 -2.28 -11.54 7.82
N GLY A 590 -2.09 -10.31 8.29
CA GLY A 590 -0.93 -9.48 7.93
C GLY A 590 0.41 -9.88 8.57
N SER A 591 0.39 -10.66 9.66
CA SER A 591 1.63 -11.11 10.33
C SER A 591 2.01 -12.55 9.99
N TYR A 592 1.03 -13.43 9.85
CA TYR A 592 1.27 -14.87 9.74
C TYR A 592 0.96 -15.41 8.34
N ILE A 593 -0.22 -15.07 7.79
CA ILE A 593 -0.71 -15.69 6.55
C ILE A 593 0.02 -15.12 5.31
N THR A 594 0.22 -13.81 5.23
CA THR A 594 0.91 -13.17 4.08
C THR A 594 2.39 -13.56 3.97
N ASN A 595 2.99 -14.09 5.03
CA ASN A 595 4.36 -14.61 5.00
C ASN A 595 4.45 -16.08 4.54
N LEU A 596 3.33 -16.82 4.62
CA LEU A 596 3.26 -18.24 4.30
C LEU A 596 2.65 -18.51 2.93
N PHE A 597 1.70 -17.68 2.48
CA PHE A 597 0.93 -17.88 1.26
C PHE A 597 1.00 -16.66 0.34
N GLU A 598 0.90 -16.91 -0.97
CA GLU A 598 0.83 -15.83 -1.95
C GLU A 598 -0.54 -15.14 -1.93
N ASP A 599 -0.58 -13.84 -2.22
CA ASP A 599 -1.82 -13.04 -2.20
C ASP A 599 -2.97 -13.66 -3.03
N ARG A 600 -2.66 -14.26 -4.19
CA ARG A 600 -3.65 -14.94 -5.06
C ARG A 600 -4.27 -16.19 -4.43
N GLN A 601 -3.54 -16.91 -3.59
CA GLN A 601 -4.05 -18.11 -2.90
C GLN A 601 -5.01 -17.69 -1.79
N ILE A 602 -4.64 -16.64 -1.04
CA ILE A 602 -5.48 -16.08 0.02
C ILE A 602 -6.77 -15.50 -0.59
N LEU A 603 -6.69 -14.87 -1.76
CA LEU A 603 -7.84 -14.37 -2.52
C LEU A 603 -8.85 -15.49 -2.81
N VAL A 604 -8.43 -16.58 -3.47
CA VAL A 604 -9.34 -17.70 -3.81
C VAL A 604 -9.88 -18.38 -2.55
N ALA A 605 -9.05 -18.60 -1.54
CA ALA A 605 -9.48 -19.23 -0.28
C ALA A 605 -10.55 -18.38 0.44
N SER A 606 -10.37 -17.05 0.49
CA SER A 606 -11.34 -16.15 1.10
C SER A 606 -12.64 -16.05 0.30
N GLU A 607 -12.60 -16.06 -1.04
CA GLU A 607 -13.83 -16.14 -1.87
C GLU A 607 -14.63 -17.42 -1.59
N ILE A 608 -13.97 -18.58 -1.49
CA ILE A 608 -14.63 -19.85 -1.17
C ILE A 608 -15.27 -19.79 0.22
N MET A 609 -14.59 -19.21 1.20
CA MET A 609 -15.13 -19.07 2.56
C MET A 609 -16.32 -18.09 2.62
N VAL A 610 -16.30 -17.01 1.84
CA VAL A 610 -17.46 -16.11 1.69
C VAL A 610 -18.64 -16.86 1.07
N LEU A 611 -18.40 -17.66 0.03
CA LEU A 611 -19.43 -18.50 -0.59
C LEU A 611 -20.05 -19.49 0.42
N ILE A 612 -19.23 -20.14 1.24
CA ILE A 612 -19.68 -21.04 2.32
C ILE A 612 -20.53 -20.28 3.34
N GLY A 613 -20.11 -19.07 3.72
CA GLY A 613 -20.85 -18.20 4.62
C GLY A 613 -22.25 -17.83 4.09
N ILE A 614 -22.32 -17.42 2.82
CA ILE A 614 -23.59 -17.09 2.14
C ILE A 614 -24.49 -18.32 2.07
N ILE A 615 -23.96 -19.48 1.66
CA ILE A 615 -24.70 -20.74 1.61
C ILE A 615 -25.23 -21.08 3.01
N MET A 616 -24.41 -21.01 4.05
CA MET A 616 -24.85 -21.35 5.42
C MET A 616 -25.97 -20.43 5.94
N SER A 617 -26.06 -19.20 5.42
CA SER A 617 -27.05 -18.21 5.84
C SER A 617 -28.48 -18.53 5.39
N PHE A 618 -28.66 -19.27 4.29
CA PHE A 618 -29.98 -19.64 3.78
C PHE A 618 -30.81 -20.43 4.80
N ARG A 619 -32.12 -20.17 4.82
CA ARG A 619 -33.06 -20.98 5.57
C ARG A 619 -33.39 -22.26 4.80
N TYR A 620 -32.68 -23.34 5.13
CA TYR A 620 -32.92 -24.69 4.58
C TYR A 620 -34.04 -25.44 5.28
N THR A 621 -34.20 -25.20 6.59
CA THR A 621 -35.14 -25.91 7.45
C THR A 621 -36.27 -25.01 7.94
N PRO A 622 -37.42 -25.60 8.34
CA PRO A 622 -38.53 -24.84 8.92
C PRO A 622 -38.09 -24.05 10.16
N HIS A 623 -37.16 -24.61 10.93
CA HIS A 623 -36.52 -23.95 12.06
C HIS A 623 -35.25 -23.25 11.59
N TYR A 624 -35.24 -21.92 11.67
CA TYR A 624 -34.04 -21.10 11.48
C TYR A 624 -33.49 -20.76 12.87
N SER A 625 -32.21 -21.05 13.11
CA SER A 625 -31.63 -20.96 14.46
C SER A 625 -30.66 -19.78 14.59
N VAL A 626 -30.60 -19.19 15.78
CA VAL A 626 -29.64 -18.12 16.11
C VAL A 626 -28.19 -18.55 15.82
N PRO A 627 -27.72 -19.76 16.21
CA PRO A 627 -26.36 -20.18 15.91
C PRO A 627 -26.06 -20.26 14.41
N GLN A 628 -27.03 -20.68 13.60
CA GLN A 628 -26.86 -20.72 12.14
C GLN A 628 -26.67 -19.30 11.58
N TYR A 629 -27.52 -18.34 11.99
CA TYR A 629 -27.40 -16.95 11.55
C TYR A 629 -26.08 -16.31 12.02
N VAL A 630 -25.73 -16.44 13.30
CA VAL A 630 -24.52 -15.83 13.85
C VAL A 630 -23.25 -16.42 13.23
N LEU A 631 -23.18 -17.74 13.04
CA LEU A 631 -22.00 -18.39 12.47
C LEU A 631 -21.84 -18.08 10.98
N SER A 632 -22.94 -18.10 10.21
CA SER A 632 -22.92 -17.71 8.79
C SER A 632 -22.53 -16.24 8.60
N ALA A 633 -23.06 -15.34 9.45
CA ALA A 633 -22.71 -13.93 9.48
C ALA A 633 -21.22 -13.72 9.80
N LEU A 634 -20.71 -14.40 10.83
CA LEU A 634 -19.30 -14.30 11.23
C LEU A 634 -18.36 -14.75 10.11
N ILE A 635 -18.63 -15.90 9.48
CA ILE A 635 -17.83 -16.41 8.37
C ILE A 635 -17.87 -15.43 7.20
N THR A 636 -19.07 -15.02 6.77
CA THR A 636 -19.23 -14.11 5.63
C THR A 636 -18.49 -12.81 5.86
N PHE A 637 -18.66 -12.19 7.03
CA PHE A 637 -18.06 -10.90 7.34
C PHE A 637 -16.53 -10.97 7.48
N VAL A 638 -16.01 -11.92 8.26
CA VAL A 638 -14.57 -12.08 8.50
C VAL A 638 -13.82 -12.33 7.19
N PHE A 639 -14.30 -13.27 6.38
CA PHE A 639 -13.61 -13.59 5.13
C PHE A 639 -13.81 -12.53 4.05
N ALA A 640 -14.93 -11.79 4.05
CA ALA A 640 -15.09 -10.64 3.16
C ALA A 640 -14.10 -9.50 3.52
N GLU A 641 -13.80 -9.28 4.80
CA GLU A 641 -12.79 -8.29 5.24
C GLU A 641 -11.37 -8.71 4.84
N VAL A 642 -11.03 -9.99 5.01
CA VAL A 642 -9.75 -10.55 4.52
C VAL A 642 -9.64 -10.38 3.01
N LEU A 643 -10.71 -10.70 2.29
CA LEU A 643 -10.79 -10.57 0.83
C LEU A 643 -10.62 -9.11 0.39
N GLU A 644 -11.20 -8.14 1.13
CA GLU A 644 -11.00 -6.71 0.86
C GLU A 644 -9.52 -6.31 0.96
N GLY A 645 -8.84 -6.74 2.03
CA GLY A 645 -7.43 -6.43 2.26
C GLY A 645 -6.53 -6.99 1.15
N VAL A 646 -6.74 -8.24 0.77
CA VAL A 646 -5.96 -8.92 -0.28
C VAL A 646 -6.26 -8.34 -1.66
N ASN A 647 -7.53 -8.10 -1.97
CA ASN A 647 -7.94 -7.52 -3.25
C ASN A 647 -7.37 -6.10 -3.43
N LEU A 648 -7.35 -5.28 -2.37
CA LEU A 648 -6.73 -3.95 -2.42
C LEU A 648 -5.21 -4.02 -2.64
N SER A 649 -4.53 -4.98 -1.99
CA SER A 649 -3.10 -5.22 -2.19
C SER A 649 -2.80 -5.58 -3.66
N LEU A 650 -3.55 -6.52 -4.23
CA LEU A 650 -3.39 -6.95 -5.62
C LEU A 650 -3.76 -5.83 -6.62
N LEU A 651 -4.83 -5.08 -6.36
CA LEU A 651 -5.24 -3.93 -7.17
C LEU A 651 -4.16 -2.85 -7.23
N SER A 652 -3.47 -2.61 -6.10
CA SER A 652 -2.37 -1.65 -6.06
C SER A 652 -1.15 -2.07 -6.90
N ARG A 653 -0.97 -3.37 -7.16
CA ARG A 653 0.15 -3.91 -7.96
C ARG A 653 -0.17 -3.99 -9.44
N VAL A 654 -1.43 -4.31 -9.79
CA VAL A 654 -1.86 -4.52 -11.18
C VAL A 654 -2.26 -3.19 -11.87
N MET A 655 -2.50 -2.13 -11.11
CA MET A 655 -2.95 -0.86 -11.66
C MET A 655 -1.83 -0.07 -12.38
N SER A 656 -2.11 0.35 -13.62
CA SER A 656 -1.20 1.18 -14.43
C SER A 656 -0.95 2.56 -13.83
N SER A 657 0.30 3.05 -13.94
CA SER A 657 0.71 4.40 -13.51
C SER A 657 -0.08 5.54 -14.19
N ARG A 658 -0.63 5.30 -15.39
CA ARG A 658 -1.49 6.26 -16.12
C ARG A 658 -2.84 6.48 -15.41
N LEU A 659 -3.35 5.44 -14.76
CA LEU A 659 -4.60 5.49 -14.01
C LEU A 659 -4.36 6.19 -12.65
N ALA A 660 -3.18 6.03 -12.05
CA ALA A 660 -2.84 6.67 -10.77
C ALA A 660 -2.81 8.21 -10.78
N ARG A 661 -2.52 8.85 -11.93
CA ARG A 661 -2.37 10.32 -12.04
C ARG A 661 -3.62 11.09 -12.49
N GLY A 662 -4.75 10.41 -12.74
CA GLY A 662 -5.99 11.02 -13.24
C GLY A 662 -7.12 11.10 -12.21
N THR A 663 -8.23 11.74 -12.60
CA THR A 663 -9.49 11.76 -11.82
C THR A 663 -10.04 10.35 -11.61
N TYR A 664 -9.85 9.46 -12.60
CA TYR A 664 -10.25 8.05 -12.55
C TYR A 664 -9.15 7.13 -12.02
N ASN A 665 -8.54 7.50 -10.90
CA ASN A 665 -7.55 6.65 -10.23
C ASN A 665 -8.18 5.42 -9.57
N GLY A 666 -7.33 4.48 -9.14
CA GLY A 666 -7.81 3.26 -8.47
C GLY A 666 -8.52 3.48 -7.16
N GLY A 667 -8.18 4.58 -6.48
CA GLY A 667 -8.91 5.03 -5.31
C GLY A 667 -10.38 5.29 -5.65
N LEU A 668 -10.65 6.04 -6.73
CA LEU A 668 -11.99 6.30 -7.23
C LEU A 668 -12.65 5.00 -7.70
N LEU A 669 -12.01 4.22 -8.58
CA LEU A 669 -12.62 3.00 -9.14
C LEU A 669 -13.03 1.98 -8.06
N SER A 670 -12.18 1.74 -7.07
CA SER A 670 -12.53 0.87 -5.94
C SER A 670 -13.63 1.48 -5.06
N THR A 671 -13.59 2.80 -4.84
CA THR A 671 -14.64 3.49 -4.06
C THR A 671 -15.99 3.43 -4.78
N GLU A 672 -16.02 3.66 -6.09
CA GLU A 672 -17.22 3.58 -6.93
C GLU A 672 -17.77 2.15 -6.98
N ALA A 673 -16.93 1.15 -7.25
CA ALA A 673 -17.36 -0.25 -7.28
C ALA A 673 -18.00 -0.68 -5.95
N GLY A 674 -17.37 -0.31 -4.82
CA GLY A 674 -17.92 -0.62 -3.50
C GLY A 674 -19.18 0.16 -3.15
N THR A 675 -19.27 1.44 -3.55
CA THR A 675 -20.45 2.28 -3.26
C THR A 675 -21.64 1.83 -4.11
N LEU A 676 -21.41 1.53 -5.39
CA LEU A 676 -22.42 0.97 -6.28
C LEU A 676 -22.94 -0.37 -5.74
N ALA A 677 -22.07 -1.24 -5.24
CA ALA A 677 -22.46 -2.49 -4.63
C ALA A 677 -23.44 -2.30 -3.47
N ARG A 678 -23.20 -1.32 -2.60
CA ARG A 678 -24.10 -0.96 -1.49
C ARG A 678 -25.46 -0.48 -1.98
N VAL A 679 -25.46 0.43 -2.96
CA VAL A 679 -26.71 0.94 -3.57
C VAL A 679 -27.57 -0.22 -4.10
N VAL A 680 -26.96 -1.16 -4.83
CA VAL A 680 -27.70 -2.30 -5.38
C VAL A 680 -28.16 -3.26 -4.27
N ALA A 681 -27.35 -3.47 -3.23
CA ALA A 681 -27.72 -4.29 -2.07
C ALA A 681 -28.93 -3.70 -1.31
N ASP A 682 -28.88 -2.42 -0.96
CA ASP A 682 -29.95 -1.73 -0.23
C ASP A 682 -31.26 -1.63 -1.04
N ALA A 683 -31.13 -1.43 -2.36
CA ALA A 683 -32.27 -1.50 -3.28
C ALA A 683 -32.85 -2.92 -3.32
N THR A 684 -32.02 -3.96 -3.28
CA THR A 684 -32.45 -5.36 -3.25
C THR A 684 -33.21 -5.69 -1.96
N ILE A 685 -32.75 -5.21 -0.80
CA ILE A 685 -33.47 -5.38 0.48
C ILE A 685 -34.87 -4.77 0.40
N THR A 686 -34.95 -3.54 -0.10
CA THR A 686 -36.23 -2.83 -0.24
C THR A 686 -37.16 -3.56 -1.22
N ALA A 687 -36.63 -4.01 -2.37
CA ALA A 687 -37.38 -4.73 -3.39
C ALA A 687 -37.88 -6.09 -2.87
N ALA A 688 -37.01 -6.85 -2.18
CA ALA A 688 -37.36 -8.12 -1.56
C ALA A 688 -38.43 -7.95 -0.46
N GLY A 689 -38.44 -6.80 0.22
CA GLY A 689 -39.46 -6.44 1.19
C GLY A 689 -40.90 -6.44 0.66
N TYR A 690 -41.10 -6.16 -0.62
CA TYR A 690 -42.44 -6.24 -1.25
C TYR A 690 -42.95 -7.67 -1.42
N LEU A 691 -42.07 -8.67 -1.41
CA LEU A 691 -42.41 -10.09 -1.55
C LEU A 691 -42.76 -10.75 -0.20
N GLY A 692 -42.71 -9.98 0.90
CA GLY A 692 -43.09 -10.40 2.25
C GLY A 692 -41.88 -10.77 3.14
N PRO A 693 -42.00 -10.56 4.47
CA PRO A 693 -40.88 -10.76 5.41
C PRO A 693 -40.44 -12.23 5.54
N ASP A 694 -41.34 -13.19 5.29
CA ASP A 694 -41.05 -14.63 5.38
C ASP A 694 -40.02 -15.14 4.37
N LEU A 695 -39.97 -14.51 3.19
CA LEU A 695 -39.10 -14.86 2.08
C LEU A 695 -37.91 -13.90 1.95
N LEU A 696 -37.89 -12.81 2.73
CA LEU A 696 -36.90 -11.73 2.64
C LEU A 696 -35.48 -12.28 2.62
N LEU A 697 -35.11 -13.05 3.66
CA LEU A 697 -33.78 -13.64 3.83
C LEU A 697 -33.32 -14.45 2.60
N ASN A 698 -34.16 -15.35 2.10
CA ASN A 698 -33.75 -16.23 0.99
C ASN A 698 -33.68 -15.48 -0.34
N ILE A 699 -34.51 -14.45 -0.53
CA ILE A 699 -34.53 -13.63 -1.74
C ILE A 699 -33.31 -12.70 -1.77
N THR A 700 -32.97 -12.06 -0.65
CA THR A 700 -31.81 -11.16 -0.56
C THR A 700 -30.48 -11.90 -0.66
N LEU A 701 -30.43 -13.18 -0.23
CA LEU A 701 -29.24 -14.04 -0.33
C LEU A 701 -29.01 -14.67 -1.72
N LEU A 702 -30.00 -14.64 -2.62
CA LEU A 702 -29.88 -15.23 -3.96
C LEU A 702 -28.92 -14.44 -4.89
N PRO A 703 -29.04 -13.10 -5.02
CA PRO A 703 -28.06 -12.30 -5.77
C PRO A 703 -26.60 -12.42 -5.28
N PRO A 704 -26.27 -12.32 -3.98
CA PRO A 704 -24.89 -12.44 -3.53
C PRO A 704 -24.32 -13.84 -3.80
N LEU A 705 -25.14 -14.90 -3.73
CA LEU A 705 -24.74 -16.25 -4.12
C LEU A 705 -24.31 -16.31 -5.59
N VAL A 706 -25.13 -15.77 -6.50
CA VAL A 706 -24.85 -15.76 -7.94
C VAL A 706 -23.61 -14.92 -8.26
N ILE A 707 -23.50 -13.73 -7.66
CA ILE A 707 -22.36 -12.83 -7.87
C ILE A 707 -21.06 -13.46 -7.33
N CYS A 708 -21.11 -14.15 -6.20
CA CYS A 708 -19.96 -14.85 -5.61
C CYS A 708 -19.50 -16.04 -6.46
N ILE A 709 -20.43 -16.83 -7.02
CA ILE A 709 -20.08 -17.90 -7.96
C ILE A 709 -19.46 -17.31 -9.23
N ALA A 710 -20.03 -16.23 -9.76
CA ALA A 710 -19.50 -15.56 -10.94
C ALA A 710 -18.10 -14.97 -10.70
N SER A 711 -17.86 -14.36 -9.53
CA SER A 711 -16.54 -13.83 -9.16
C SER A 711 -15.52 -14.95 -9.04
N LEU A 712 -15.86 -16.05 -8.36
CA LEU A 712 -15.00 -17.22 -8.20
C LEU A 712 -14.59 -17.83 -9.55
N VAL A 713 -15.54 -18.00 -10.48
CA VAL A 713 -15.26 -18.49 -11.83
C VAL A 713 -14.33 -17.53 -12.58
N ALA A 714 -14.57 -16.22 -12.48
CA ALA A 714 -13.71 -15.20 -13.10
C ALA A 714 -12.29 -15.18 -12.50
N THR A 715 -12.16 -15.38 -11.18
CA THR A 715 -10.88 -15.51 -10.48
C THR A 715 -10.11 -16.72 -10.96
N PHE A 716 -10.75 -17.88 -11.12
CA PHE A 716 -10.09 -19.06 -11.68
C PHE A 716 -9.63 -18.85 -13.13
N CYS A 717 -10.44 -18.21 -13.97
CA CYS A 717 -10.08 -17.91 -15.36
C CYS A 717 -8.88 -16.95 -15.47
N THR A 718 -8.70 -16.05 -14.51
CA THR A 718 -7.63 -15.02 -14.50
C THR A 718 -6.50 -15.32 -13.52
N TYR A 719 -6.52 -16.50 -12.87
CA TYR A 719 -5.61 -16.88 -11.79
C TYR A 719 -4.12 -16.72 -12.15
N ASN A 720 -3.76 -17.10 -13.37
CA ASN A 720 -2.37 -17.02 -13.87
C ASN A 720 -1.97 -15.60 -14.32
N THR A 721 -2.93 -14.71 -14.56
CA THR A 721 -2.73 -13.32 -15.02
C THR A 721 -2.77 -12.29 -13.89
N LEU A 722 -2.92 -12.74 -12.64
CA LEU A 722 -2.92 -11.91 -11.43
C LEU A 722 -1.52 -11.45 -10.99
N TYR A 723 -0.47 -11.78 -11.78
CA TYR A 723 0.91 -11.34 -11.61
C TYR A 723 1.48 -10.72 -12.88
#